data_AF-A0A497S1U8-F1
#
_entry.id   AF-A0A497S1U8-F1
#
_cell.length_a   1.000
_cell.length_b   1.000
_cell.length_c   1.000
_cell.angle_alpha   90.00
_cell.angle_beta   90.00
_cell.angle_gamma   90.00
#
_symmetry.space_group_name_H-M   'P 1'
#
loop_
_entity.id
_entity.type
_entity.pdbx_description
1 polymer ?
#
loop_
_entity_poly.entity_id
_entity_poly.type
_entity_poly.pdbx_seq_one_letter_code
_entity_poly.pdbx_strand_id
1 'polypeptide(L)'
;MSDKEETNDMENEEKEELDQELEKIAEEVMRKYLGSVRADIRAREVEGGIEEIIAERVEIPEDVQKMLEEVPVERISPAKIMREQINETINKMNELIRASKESLSEAIKKQYLAIRKHIKELGNMIALAFVSRIGASHLRRKFQATYRDIVERELKAKENQIIRDTLSPLEPFFKEFVKHLNELSEHILGLRETYEKWLMEYGTILRDFSEEEGEMSEIESLLRENRRLKEQISELEQNLEGQKLENLELKEKIRELEEKLEKIQKILNAPLEDLEKRMAEIIEENRELRRKLETAETAAIEVSEVEKLREEYEKKLAKYVEEVKNLQQQLAKKEKELRRMLGKVKELEEKLIEIPDIDELKKIYEQRLNEKDKLIEQLRKELEERVGSREIVEKYKDIYSKYISLSEENKLLKNELESLRGENNRLKEEISKLKAKLLELESLDRLKAMYEAKLAEKERIIQDLKARISYLESESELAKKYQELKTQYVSATEKIKILESELTKKNEEILKLNKQIEELNRKLAEFKSFEEVRSIYEQKLAEKDKEIESLKKRIMELQASLATLESLRKELEGIREAMGKTEEAAPEISLEEYRRVLEDLKNELLELRRQLSDRQKKIAELEAKVKIYEDQIKLLQEQLSEYKRGVVASDEELNKLKKENVTLKEQLRILEERYKELSQKVEILRREPDELKAILSEIPIGQIYLQIRALRRASIDLLARALGMPRHVLLRELQTLAKTGIIKITGTQVIYQGLL
;
A
#
# COMPACT_ATOMS: atom_id res chain seq x y z
N MET A 1 -46.29 14.54 25.71
CA MET A 1 -45.16 14.68 26.65
C MET A 1 -45.65 14.81 28.09
N SER A 2 -46.90 15.22 28.36
CA SER A 2 -47.49 15.23 29.71
C SER A 2 -47.76 13.81 30.27
N ASP A 3 -48.32 12.91 29.46
CA ASP A 3 -48.82 11.61 29.97
C ASP A 3 -47.74 10.57 30.32
N LYS A 4 -46.46 10.85 29.99
CA LYS A 4 -45.32 9.96 30.30
C LYS A 4 -44.53 10.36 31.55
N GLU A 5 -44.72 11.59 32.04
CA GLU A 5 -44.13 12.02 33.32
C GLU A 5 -45.05 11.60 34.49
N GLU A 6 -46.37 11.72 34.33
CA GLU A 6 -47.34 11.30 35.36
C GLU A 6 -47.33 9.79 35.66
N THR A 7 -46.95 8.94 34.71
CA THR A 7 -46.90 7.48 34.92
C THR A 7 -45.65 7.02 35.66
N ASN A 8 -44.53 7.72 35.52
CA ASN A 8 -43.30 7.42 36.26
C ASN A 8 -43.34 7.96 37.70
N ASP A 9 -44.05 9.07 37.93
CA ASP A 9 -44.18 9.65 39.26
C ASP A 9 -45.13 8.79 40.14
N MET A 10 -46.22 8.25 39.58
CA MET A 10 -47.11 7.33 40.32
C MET A 10 -46.44 5.99 40.67
N GLU A 11 -45.59 5.42 39.80
CA GLU A 11 -44.87 4.17 40.11
C GLU A 11 -43.78 4.34 41.17
N ASN A 12 -43.24 5.56 41.34
CA ASN A 12 -42.29 5.87 42.41
C ASN A 12 -42.98 6.16 43.74
N GLU A 13 -44.13 6.85 43.74
CA GLU A 13 -44.94 7.06 44.94
C GLU A 13 -45.46 5.73 45.52
N GLU A 14 -45.93 4.80 44.68
CA GLU A 14 -46.36 3.46 45.14
C GLU A 14 -45.23 2.63 45.76
N LYS A 15 -43.98 2.81 45.30
CA LYS A 15 -42.81 2.12 45.88
C LYS A 15 -42.38 2.73 47.22
N GLU A 16 -42.39 4.06 47.34
CA GLU A 16 -42.09 4.73 48.60
C GLU A 16 -43.14 4.43 49.68
N GLU A 17 -44.42 4.31 49.32
CA GLU A 17 -45.46 3.89 50.27
C GLU A 17 -45.27 2.43 50.75
N LEU A 18 -44.90 1.51 49.85
CA LEU A 18 -44.62 0.12 50.18
C LEU A 18 -43.41 -0.03 51.10
N ASP A 19 -42.34 0.72 50.85
CA ASP A 19 -41.14 0.70 51.69
C ASP A 19 -41.43 1.28 53.09
N GLN A 20 -42.26 2.34 53.19
CA GLN A 20 -42.68 2.90 54.47
C GLN A 20 -43.62 1.97 55.26
N GLU A 21 -44.48 1.20 54.59
CA GLU A 21 -45.30 0.18 55.25
C GLU A 21 -44.47 -1.00 55.76
N LEU A 22 -43.49 -1.45 54.97
CA LEU A 22 -42.56 -2.51 55.38
C LEU A 22 -41.70 -2.08 56.57
N GLU A 23 -41.26 -0.83 56.62
CA GLU A 23 -40.46 -0.29 57.72
C GLU A 23 -41.29 -0.17 59.01
N LYS A 24 -42.56 0.24 58.92
CA LYS A 24 -43.50 0.23 60.06
C LYS A 24 -43.78 -1.18 60.58
N ILE A 25 -43.97 -2.16 59.68
CA ILE A 25 -44.18 -3.56 60.06
C ILE A 25 -42.91 -4.12 60.73
N ALA A 26 -41.73 -3.81 60.21
CA ALA A 26 -40.46 -4.22 60.78
C ALA A 26 -40.23 -3.61 62.18
N GLU A 27 -40.54 -2.33 62.38
CA GLU A 27 -40.49 -1.67 63.69
C GLU A 27 -41.47 -2.29 64.70
N GLU A 28 -42.68 -2.65 64.26
CA GLU A 28 -43.70 -3.27 65.12
C GLU A 28 -43.33 -4.70 65.55
N VAL A 29 -42.73 -5.46 64.63
CA VAL A 29 -42.19 -6.81 64.89
C VAL A 29 -40.99 -6.71 65.85
N MET A 30 -40.06 -5.78 65.61
CA MET A 30 -38.90 -5.54 66.48
C MET A 30 -39.31 -5.10 67.89
N ARG A 31 -40.34 -4.23 68.02
CA ARG A 31 -40.89 -3.84 69.32
C ARG A 31 -41.50 -5.02 70.08
N LYS A 32 -42.23 -5.91 69.39
CA LYS A 32 -42.78 -7.13 70.00
C LYS A 32 -41.67 -8.11 70.38
N TYR A 33 -40.62 -8.22 69.57
CA TYR A 33 -39.47 -9.07 69.86
C TYR A 33 -38.72 -8.60 71.11
N LEU A 34 -38.37 -7.31 71.19
CA LEU A 34 -37.67 -6.73 72.34
C LEU A 34 -38.51 -6.70 73.62
N GLY A 35 -39.85 -6.60 73.52
CA GLY A 35 -40.75 -6.67 74.67
C GLY A 35 -40.94 -8.08 75.26
N SER A 36 -40.58 -9.12 74.53
CA SER A 36 -40.77 -10.53 74.91
C SER A 36 -39.53 -11.20 75.50
N VAL A 37 -38.36 -10.56 75.32
CA VAL A 37 -37.06 -11.06 75.77
C VAL A 37 -36.89 -10.76 77.26
N ARG A 38 -36.73 -11.80 78.09
CA ARG A 38 -36.30 -11.64 79.48
C ARG A 38 -34.80 -11.83 79.56
N ALA A 39 -34.10 -10.79 80.02
CA ALA A 39 -32.66 -10.79 80.24
C ALA A 39 -32.36 -10.42 81.70
N ASP A 40 -31.52 -11.20 82.38
CA ASP A 40 -30.96 -10.82 83.68
C ASP A 40 -29.75 -9.90 83.43
N ILE A 41 -30.00 -8.59 83.56
CA ILE A 41 -29.06 -7.52 83.19
C ILE A 41 -28.09 -7.25 84.34
N ARG A 42 -26.78 -7.30 84.06
CA ARG A 42 -25.72 -7.07 85.07
C ARG A 42 -25.19 -5.64 85.06
N ALA A 43 -25.17 -4.97 83.91
CA ALA A 43 -24.81 -3.56 83.76
C ALA A 43 -25.40 -2.97 82.45
N ARG A 44 -25.62 -1.65 82.46
CA ARG A 44 -25.93 -0.87 81.25
C ARG A 44 -24.90 0.24 81.12
N GLU A 45 -24.24 0.31 79.98
CA GLU A 45 -23.37 1.41 79.62
C GLU A 45 -23.92 2.11 78.37
N VAL A 46 -23.86 3.44 78.37
CA VAL A 46 -24.37 4.26 77.29
C VAL A 46 -23.21 5.06 76.74
N GLU A 47 -22.70 4.63 75.58
CA GLU A 47 -21.77 5.42 74.77
C GLU A 47 -22.38 5.71 73.40
N GLY A 48 -22.36 6.98 72.99
CA GLY A 48 -22.66 7.38 71.62
C GLY A 48 -24.11 7.20 71.14
N GLY A 49 -25.09 7.05 72.03
CA GLY A 49 -26.51 6.89 71.66
C GLY A 49 -26.95 5.46 71.38
N ILE A 50 -26.07 4.48 71.65
CA ILE A 50 -26.40 3.05 71.65
C ILE A 50 -26.36 2.60 73.13
N GLU A 51 -27.48 2.07 73.65
CA GLU A 51 -27.50 1.43 74.96
C GLU A 51 -26.99 -0.01 74.83
N GLU A 52 -25.80 -0.30 75.36
CA GLU A 52 -25.27 -1.65 75.43
C GLU A 52 -25.69 -2.30 76.76
N ILE A 53 -26.52 -3.34 76.66
CA ILE A 53 -27.04 -4.09 77.81
C ILE A 53 -26.28 -5.41 77.93
N ILE A 54 -25.45 -5.54 78.97
CA ILE A 54 -24.67 -6.77 79.21
C ILE A 54 -25.50 -7.69 80.12
N ALA A 55 -25.96 -8.81 79.57
CA ALA A 55 -26.80 -9.82 80.26
C ALA A 55 -26.08 -11.16 80.40
N GLU A 56 -26.30 -11.87 81.52
CA GLU A 56 -25.63 -13.14 81.83
C GLU A 56 -26.37 -14.36 81.25
N ARG A 57 -27.66 -14.21 80.96
CA ARG A 57 -28.50 -15.14 80.18
C ARG A 57 -29.67 -14.40 79.53
N VAL A 58 -29.94 -14.74 78.28
CA VAL A 58 -31.10 -14.25 77.50
C VAL A 58 -31.96 -15.46 77.17
N GLU A 59 -33.18 -15.50 77.68
CA GLU A 59 -34.15 -16.57 77.35
C GLU A 59 -35.25 -16.00 76.47
N ILE A 60 -35.32 -16.51 75.23
CA ILE A 60 -36.36 -16.20 74.26
C ILE A 60 -37.47 -17.27 74.43
N PRO A 61 -38.71 -16.89 74.76
CA PRO A 61 -39.81 -17.86 74.90
C PRO A 61 -40.13 -18.54 73.54
N GLU A 62 -40.32 -19.88 73.54
CA GLU A 62 -40.68 -20.70 72.37
C GLU A 62 -41.90 -20.18 71.59
N ASP A 63 -42.79 -19.43 72.26
CA ASP A 63 -44.02 -18.87 71.68
C ASP A 63 -43.74 -17.77 70.63
N VAL A 64 -42.61 -17.06 70.75
CA VAL A 64 -42.21 -16.00 69.79
C VAL A 64 -41.57 -16.61 68.54
N GLN A 65 -40.98 -17.79 68.66
CA GLN A 65 -40.32 -18.51 67.57
C GLN A 65 -41.35 -19.07 66.57
N LYS A 66 -42.54 -19.45 67.04
CA LYS A 66 -43.68 -19.84 66.19
C LYS A 66 -44.33 -18.67 65.43
N MET A 67 -44.27 -17.44 65.95
CA MET A 67 -44.81 -16.27 65.27
C MET A 67 -43.97 -15.83 64.05
N LEU A 68 -42.69 -16.22 63.98
CA LEU A 68 -41.84 -16.01 62.80
C LEU A 68 -42.12 -17.01 61.67
N GLU A 69 -42.70 -18.18 61.97
CA GLU A 69 -43.04 -19.19 60.96
C GLU A 69 -44.35 -18.88 60.21
N GLU A 70 -45.22 -18.01 60.75
CA GLU A 70 -46.54 -17.69 60.19
C GLU A 70 -46.65 -16.31 59.52
N VAL A 71 -45.55 -15.72 59.04
CA VAL A 71 -45.65 -14.58 58.11
C VAL A 71 -45.88 -15.14 56.70
N PRO A 72 -46.98 -14.77 56.00
CA PRO A 72 -47.20 -15.20 54.63
C PRO A 72 -46.26 -14.41 53.72
N VAL A 73 -44.99 -14.82 53.67
CA VAL A 73 -44.11 -14.42 52.59
C VAL A 73 -44.60 -15.20 51.39
N GLU A 74 -45.39 -14.58 50.52
CA GLU A 74 -45.52 -15.06 49.15
C GLU A 74 -44.09 -15.11 48.60
N ARG A 75 -43.46 -16.29 48.68
CA ARG A 75 -42.17 -16.56 48.07
C ARG A 75 -42.41 -16.49 46.56
N ILE A 76 -42.40 -15.28 46.00
CA ILE A 76 -42.30 -15.11 44.56
C ILE A 76 -40.97 -15.77 44.19
N SER A 77 -41.06 -16.97 43.61
CA SER A 77 -39.87 -17.74 43.26
C SER A 77 -38.97 -16.87 42.36
N PRO A 78 -37.71 -16.59 42.75
CA PRO A 78 -36.79 -15.80 41.93
C PRO A 78 -36.63 -16.37 40.50
N ALA A 79 -36.77 -17.68 40.36
CA ALA A 79 -36.80 -18.36 39.05
C ALA A 79 -38.01 -17.95 38.19
N LYS A 80 -39.12 -17.51 38.78
CA LYS A 80 -40.28 -16.97 38.07
C LYS A 80 -39.99 -15.57 37.53
N ILE A 81 -39.45 -14.67 38.37
CA ILE A 81 -39.02 -13.32 38.00
C ILE A 81 -37.98 -13.36 36.88
N MET A 82 -36.99 -14.24 37.02
CA MET A 82 -35.91 -14.42 36.04
C MET A 82 -36.41 -14.99 34.71
N ARG A 83 -37.37 -15.92 34.74
CA ARG A 83 -38.04 -16.41 33.52
C ARG A 83 -38.88 -15.32 32.86
N GLU A 84 -39.58 -14.50 33.62
CA GLU A 84 -40.34 -13.37 33.11
C GLU A 84 -39.43 -12.33 32.44
N GLN A 85 -38.31 -11.95 33.09
CA GLN A 85 -37.33 -11.02 32.52
C GLN A 85 -36.64 -11.58 31.26
N ILE A 86 -36.28 -12.87 31.23
CA ILE A 86 -35.71 -13.52 30.04
C ILE A 86 -36.72 -13.50 28.88
N ASN A 87 -37.98 -13.85 29.15
CA ASN A 87 -39.03 -13.85 28.14
C ASN A 87 -39.33 -12.43 27.62
N GLU A 88 -39.30 -11.42 28.50
CA GLU A 88 -39.46 -10.02 28.10
C GLU A 88 -38.31 -9.53 27.20
N THR A 89 -37.07 -9.93 27.52
CA THR A 89 -35.88 -9.63 26.72
C THR A 89 -35.94 -10.30 25.35
N ILE A 90 -36.40 -11.56 25.29
CA ILE A 90 -36.62 -12.30 24.04
C ILE A 90 -37.71 -11.64 23.19
N ASN A 91 -38.80 -11.19 23.81
CA ASN A 91 -39.89 -10.51 23.10
C ASN A 91 -39.43 -9.18 22.49
N LYS A 92 -38.71 -8.36 23.26
CA LYS A 92 -38.11 -7.11 22.76
C LYS A 92 -37.11 -7.36 21.63
N MET A 93 -36.29 -8.41 21.72
CA MET A 93 -35.38 -8.80 20.64
C MET A 93 -36.13 -9.19 19.36
N ASN A 94 -37.26 -9.91 19.47
CA ASN A 94 -38.09 -10.27 18.33
C ASN A 94 -38.79 -9.06 17.70
N GLU A 95 -39.28 -8.13 18.53
CA GLU A 95 -39.87 -6.86 18.07
C GLU A 95 -38.83 -6.01 17.33
N LEU A 96 -37.60 -5.94 17.84
CA LEU A 96 -36.48 -5.26 17.21
C LEU A 96 -36.12 -5.84 15.83
N ILE A 97 -36.08 -7.16 15.72
CA ILE A 97 -35.83 -7.84 14.44
C ILE A 97 -36.95 -7.55 13.44
N ARG A 98 -38.20 -7.44 13.90
CA ARG A 98 -39.34 -7.14 13.04
C ARG A 98 -39.35 -5.68 12.60
N ALA A 99 -39.23 -4.75 13.55
CA ALA A 99 -39.22 -3.30 13.29
C ALA A 99 -38.03 -2.88 12.41
N SER A 100 -36.85 -3.47 12.61
CA SER A 100 -35.67 -3.22 11.76
C SER A 100 -35.86 -3.72 10.33
N LYS A 101 -36.48 -4.89 10.12
CA LYS A 101 -36.79 -5.40 8.76
C LYS A 101 -37.79 -4.50 8.02
N GLU A 102 -38.84 -4.06 8.71
CA GLU A 102 -39.88 -3.22 8.12
C GLU A 102 -39.35 -1.82 7.77
N SER A 103 -38.64 -1.18 8.71
CA SER A 103 -38.01 0.14 8.51
C SER A 103 -36.90 0.12 7.46
N LEU A 104 -36.06 -0.92 7.41
CA LEU A 104 -35.04 -1.09 6.36
C LEU A 104 -35.68 -1.23 4.98
N SER A 105 -36.72 -2.05 4.86
CA SER A 105 -37.48 -2.22 3.61
C SER A 105 -38.10 -0.90 3.15
N GLU A 106 -38.61 -0.08 4.07
CA GLU A 106 -39.15 1.24 3.75
C GLU A 106 -38.07 2.25 3.34
N ALA A 107 -36.92 2.24 4.02
CA ALA A 107 -35.76 3.07 3.69
C ALA A 107 -35.20 2.73 2.29
N ILE A 108 -35.08 1.43 1.97
CA ILE A 108 -34.65 0.96 0.64
C ILE A 108 -35.66 1.35 -0.44
N LYS A 109 -36.97 1.25 -0.19
CA LYS A 109 -38.00 1.72 -1.13
C LYS A 109 -37.89 3.22 -1.39
N LYS A 110 -37.68 4.03 -0.35
CA LYS A 110 -37.49 5.48 -0.48
C LYS A 110 -36.19 5.82 -1.23
N GLN A 111 -35.10 5.12 -0.96
CA GLN A 111 -33.84 5.25 -1.70
C GLN A 111 -34.03 4.91 -3.18
N TYR A 112 -34.71 3.80 -3.50
CA TYR A 112 -35.02 3.42 -4.88
C TYR A 112 -35.85 4.48 -5.61
N LEU A 113 -36.84 5.08 -4.94
CA LEU A 113 -37.63 6.18 -5.51
C LEU A 113 -36.79 7.44 -5.76
N ALA A 114 -35.88 7.79 -4.85
CA ALA A 114 -34.94 8.90 -5.02
C ALA A 114 -33.99 8.66 -6.21
N ILE A 115 -33.37 7.48 -6.29
CA ILE A 115 -32.52 7.07 -7.42
C ILE A 115 -33.29 7.20 -8.73
N ARG A 116 -34.51 6.65 -8.80
CA ARG A 116 -35.35 6.68 -10.00
C ARG A 116 -35.71 8.12 -10.41
N LYS A 117 -35.98 8.99 -9.44
CA LYS A 117 -36.26 10.42 -9.69
C LYS A 117 -35.04 11.12 -10.29
N HIS A 118 -33.85 10.92 -9.71
CA HIS A 118 -32.62 11.53 -10.23
C HIS A 118 -32.21 11.00 -11.60
N ILE A 119 -32.38 9.71 -11.89
CA ILE A 119 -32.13 9.15 -13.23
C ILE A 119 -33.05 9.82 -14.27
N LYS A 120 -34.32 10.07 -13.93
CA LYS A 120 -35.28 10.75 -14.81
C LYS A 120 -34.92 12.22 -15.03
N GLU A 121 -34.53 12.93 -13.97
CA GLU A 121 -34.07 14.33 -14.05
C GLU A 121 -32.79 14.47 -14.88
N LEU A 122 -31.81 13.59 -14.65
CA LEU A 122 -30.57 13.54 -15.42
C LEU A 122 -30.84 13.28 -16.90
N GLY A 123 -31.71 12.31 -17.21
CA GLY A 123 -32.14 12.02 -18.58
C GLY A 123 -32.78 13.23 -19.27
N ASN A 124 -33.62 13.99 -18.56
CA ASN A 124 -34.25 15.21 -19.07
C ASN A 124 -33.24 16.35 -19.29
N MET A 125 -32.29 16.55 -18.37
CA MET A 125 -31.25 17.57 -18.50
C MET A 125 -30.27 17.26 -19.62
N ILE A 126 -29.84 16.00 -19.75
CA ILE A 126 -29.01 15.54 -20.87
C ILE A 126 -29.76 15.76 -22.18
N ALA A 127 -31.05 15.41 -22.24
CA ALA A 127 -31.87 15.65 -23.44
C ALA A 127 -31.99 17.14 -23.78
N LEU A 128 -32.24 18.01 -22.79
CA LEU A 128 -32.32 19.46 -22.98
C LEU A 128 -30.99 20.05 -23.46
N ALA A 129 -29.87 19.72 -22.79
CA ALA A 129 -28.54 20.20 -23.17
C ALA A 129 -28.08 19.65 -24.52
N PHE A 130 -28.47 18.43 -24.87
CA PHE A 130 -28.23 17.82 -26.17
C PHE A 130 -29.04 18.55 -27.27
N VAL A 131 -30.34 18.80 -27.06
CA VAL A 131 -31.21 19.54 -27.98
C VAL A 131 -30.71 20.98 -28.19
N SER A 132 -30.29 21.68 -27.13
CA SER A 132 -29.72 23.03 -27.22
C SER A 132 -28.43 23.09 -28.05
N ARG A 133 -27.72 21.97 -28.21
CA ARG A 133 -26.40 21.92 -28.88
C ARG A 133 -26.45 21.37 -30.32
N ILE A 134 -27.58 20.80 -30.75
CA ILE A 134 -27.73 20.09 -32.04
C ILE A 134 -28.10 20.98 -33.24
N GLY A 135 -27.98 22.30 -33.12
CA GLY A 135 -28.32 23.25 -34.19
C GLY A 135 -27.55 23.17 -35.53
N ALA A 136 -27.01 22.03 -36.00
CA ALA A 136 -26.63 21.75 -37.40
C ALA A 136 -26.28 20.26 -37.64
N SER A 137 -26.75 19.69 -38.75
CA SER A 137 -26.96 18.26 -39.03
C SER A 137 -25.78 17.40 -39.54
N HIS A 138 -24.50 17.81 -39.43
CA HIS A 138 -23.39 17.10 -40.12
C HIS A 138 -22.29 16.46 -39.24
N LEU A 139 -22.50 16.25 -37.94
CA LEU A 139 -21.36 16.02 -37.04
C LEU A 139 -21.52 14.86 -36.05
N ARG A 140 -21.72 13.62 -36.53
CA ARG A 140 -21.86 12.42 -35.69
C ARG A 140 -20.74 12.22 -34.65
N ARG A 141 -19.48 12.46 -35.02
CA ARG A 141 -18.33 12.38 -34.08
C ARG A 141 -18.33 13.52 -33.05
N LYS A 142 -18.66 14.76 -33.45
CA LYS A 142 -18.78 15.84 -32.47
C LYS A 142 -20.03 15.66 -31.60
N PHE A 143 -21.12 15.08 -32.10
CA PHE A 143 -22.30 14.75 -31.28
C PHE A 143 -21.99 13.75 -30.18
N GLN A 144 -21.17 12.73 -30.47
CA GLN A 144 -20.76 11.76 -29.47
C GLN A 144 -19.82 12.39 -28.42
N ALA A 145 -18.93 13.29 -28.84
CA ALA A 145 -18.08 14.06 -27.93
C ALA A 145 -18.90 15.04 -27.07
N THR A 146 -19.81 15.81 -27.68
CA THR A 146 -20.68 16.74 -26.95
C THR A 146 -21.65 16.04 -26.02
N TYR A 147 -22.14 14.85 -26.40
CA TYR A 147 -22.97 14.03 -25.52
C TYR A 147 -22.18 13.55 -24.31
N ARG A 148 -20.95 13.03 -24.51
CA ARG A 148 -20.07 12.66 -23.39
C ARG A 148 -19.76 13.84 -22.49
N ASP A 149 -19.38 14.98 -23.05
CA ASP A 149 -19.05 16.19 -22.28
C ASP A 149 -20.24 16.73 -21.47
N ILE A 150 -21.45 16.72 -22.06
CA ILE A 150 -22.68 17.13 -21.38
C ILE A 150 -23.00 16.15 -20.26
N VAL A 151 -22.96 14.85 -20.53
CA VAL A 151 -23.23 13.81 -19.54
C VAL A 151 -22.25 13.90 -18.37
N GLU A 152 -20.94 14.04 -18.64
CA GLU A 152 -19.93 14.16 -17.60
C GLU A 152 -20.07 15.45 -16.77
N ARG A 153 -20.41 16.58 -17.40
CA ARG A 153 -20.59 17.86 -16.70
C ARG A 153 -21.85 17.85 -15.83
N GLU A 154 -22.97 17.40 -16.36
CA GLU A 154 -24.25 17.33 -15.63
C GLU A 154 -24.20 16.27 -14.53
N LEU A 155 -23.51 15.14 -14.74
CA LEU A 155 -23.26 14.15 -13.69
C LEU A 155 -22.42 14.76 -12.57
N LYS A 156 -21.27 15.38 -12.86
CA LYS A 156 -20.41 15.99 -11.83
C LYS A 156 -21.12 17.09 -11.03
N ALA A 157 -21.97 17.88 -11.69
CA ALA A 157 -22.73 18.94 -11.02
C ALA A 157 -23.80 18.37 -10.05
N LYS A 158 -24.38 17.22 -10.36
CA LYS A 158 -25.46 16.58 -9.58
C LYS A 158 -25.00 15.45 -8.67
N GLU A 159 -23.78 14.94 -8.83
CA GLU A 159 -23.24 13.78 -8.11
C GLU A 159 -23.42 13.91 -6.60
N ASN A 160 -23.00 15.04 -6.02
CA ASN A 160 -23.13 15.29 -4.59
C ASN A 160 -24.59 15.39 -4.11
N GLN A 161 -25.49 15.91 -4.96
CA GLN A 161 -26.92 15.99 -4.65
C GLN A 161 -27.57 14.61 -4.71
N ILE A 162 -27.24 13.81 -5.73
CA ILE A 162 -27.71 12.43 -5.89
C ILE A 162 -27.23 11.58 -4.72
N ILE A 163 -25.95 11.69 -4.33
CA ILE A 163 -25.41 10.93 -3.19
C ILE A 163 -26.12 11.31 -1.89
N ARG A 164 -26.34 12.59 -1.62
CA ARG A 164 -27.06 13.05 -0.41
C ARG A 164 -28.52 12.59 -0.40
N ASP A 165 -29.24 12.77 -1.51
CA ASP A 165 -30.67 12.44 -1.60
C ASP A 165 -30.91 10.93 -1.61
N THR A 166 -29.93 10.12 -2.03
CA THR A 166 -29.99 8.65 -1.96
C THR A 166 -29.58 8.07 -0.61
N LEU A 167 -28.79 8.79 0.18
CA LEU A 167 -28.40 8.39 1.54
C LEU A 167 -29.36 8.92 2.61
N SER A 168 -29.99 10.07 2.39
CA SER A 168 -30.94 10.71 3.32
C SER A 168 -32.05 9.77 3.84
N PRO A 169 -32.64 8.87 3.01
CA PRO A 169 -33.66 7.93 3.50
C PRO A 169 -33.15 6.85 4.46
N LEU A 170 -31.84 6.58 4.51
CA LEU A 170 -31.24 5.56 5.38
C LEU A 170 -30.85 6.12 6.76
N GLU A 171 -30.64 7.43 6.87
CA GLU A 171 -30.20 8.06 8.12
C GLU A 171 -31.19 7.88 9.29
N PRO A 172 -32.52 8.02 9.11
CA PRO A 172 -33.49 7.77 10.18
C PRO A 172 -33.49 6.31 10.64
N PHE A 173 -33.38 5.36 9.70
CA PHE A 173 -33.29 3.93 10.00
C PHE A 173 -32.11 3.63 10.92
N PHE A 174 -30.92 4.15 10.59
CA PHE A 174 -29.73 3.91 11.41
C PHE A 174 -29.85 4.54 12.81
N LYS A 175 -30.42 5.74 12.92
CA LYS A 175 -30.65 6.38 14.23
C LYS A 175 -31.61 5.57 15.09
N GLU A 176 -32.71 5.10 14.50
CA GLU A 176 -33.73 4.32 15.19
C GLU A 176 -33.20 2.94 15.58
N PHE A 177 -32.45 2.28 14.69
CA PHE A 177 -31.79 0.99 14.96
C PHE A 177 -30.77 1.08 16.10
N VAL A 178 -29.97 2.15 16.15
CA VAL A 178 -29.00 2.37 17.23
C VAL A 178 -29.70 2.61 18.57
N LYS A 179 -30.76 3.42 18.59
CA LYS A 179 -31.54 3.66 19.81
C LYS A 179 -32.09 2.36 20.40
N HIS A 180 -32.69 1.57 19.54
CA HIS A 180 -33.23 0.24 19.82
C HIS A 180 -32.18 -0.77 20.30
N LEU A 181 -30.95 -0.73 19.78
CA LEU A 181 -29.84 -1.54 20.29
C LEU A 181 -29.41 -1.12 21.70
N ASN A 182 -29.42 0.17 22.00
CA ASN A 182 -29.10 0.67 23.33
C ASN A 182 -30.17 0.22 24.36
N GLU A 183 -31.45 0.29 24.00
CA GLU A 183 -32.55 -0.21 24.84
C GLU A 183 -32.43 -1.73 25.12
N LEU A 184 -32.04 -2.54 24.13
CA LEU A 184 -31.73 -3.96 24.35
C LEU A 184 -30.53 -4.14 25.30
N SER A 185 -29.49 -3.33 25.15
CA SER A 185 -28.29 -3.39 25.99
C SER A 185 -28.62 -3.09 27.46
N GLU A 186 -29.46 -2.08 27.73
CA GLU A 186 -29.91 -1.76 29.09
C GLU A 186 -30.69 -2.91 29.71
N HIS A 187 -31.57 -3.57 28.96
CA HIS A 187 -32.30 -4.74 29.45
C HIS A 187 -31.41 -5.93 29.77
N ILE A 188 -30.40 -6.20 28.94
CA ILE A 188 -29.42 -7.27 29.20
C ILE A 188 -28.58 -6.96 30.46
N LEU A 189 -28.21 -5.69 30.66
CA LEU A 189 -27.54 -5.24 31.88
C LEU A 189 -28.42 -5.44 33.12
N GLY A 190 -29.68 -5.03 33.08
CA GLY A 190 -30.62 -5.25 34.18
C GLY A 190 -30.82 -6.72 34.51
N LEU A 191 -30.88 -7.59 33.49
CA LEU A 191 -31.02 -9.05 33.67
C LEU A 191 -29.76 -9.67 34.30
N ARG A 192 -28.58 -9.12 33.99
CA ARG A 192 -27.32 -9.52 34.63
C ARG A 192 -27.30 -9.10 36.10
N GLU A 193 -27.73 -7.88 36.43
CA GLU A 193 -27.79 -7.40 37.82
C GLU A 193 -28.74 -8.23 38.69
N THR A 194 -29.90 -8.64 38.16
CA THR A 194 -30.82 -9.52 38.89
C THR A 194 -30.23 -10.93 39.07
N TYR A 195 -29.49 -11.44 38.10
CA TYR A 195 -28.71 -12.68 38.24
C TYR A 195 -27.61 -12.57 39.30
N GLU A 196 -26.87 -11.47 39.34
CA GLU A 196 -25.81 -11.24 40.32
C GLU A 196 -26.38 -11.12 41.75
N LYS A 197 -27.52 -10.44 41.93
CA LYS A 197 -28.24 -10.40 43.21
C LYS A 197 -28.72 -11.78 43.66
N TRP A 198 -29.30 -12.56 42.74
CA TRP A 198 -29.73 -13.93 43.03
C TRP A 198 -28.56 -14.83 43.47
N LEU A 199 -27.41 -14.76 42.78
CA LEU A 199 -26.23 -15.53 43.17
C LEU A 199 -25.70 -15.16 44.56
N MET A 200 -25.79 -13.87 44.93
CA MET A 200 -25.41 -13.40 46.28
C MET A 200 -26.37 -13.93 47.34
N GLU A 201 -27.68 -13.83 47.11
CA GLU A 201 -28.72 -14.34 48.02
C GLU A 201 -28.65 -15.86 48.18
N TYR A 202 -28.44 -16.60 47.09
CA TYR A 202 -28.27 -18.05 47.13
C TYR A 202 -26.96 -18.45 47.83
N GLY A 203 -25.89 -17.67 47.63
CA GLY A 203 -24.62 -17.85 48.34
C GLY A 203 -24.73 -17.61 49.84
N THR A 204 -25.52 -16.61 50.28
CA THR A 204 -25.80 -16.39 51.70
C THR A 204 -26.67 -17.48 52.31
N ILE A 205 -27.68 -17.96 51.58
CA ILE A 205 -28.52 -19.07 52.05
C ILE A 205 -27.68 -20.36 52.16
N LEU A 206 -26.86 -20.68 51.16
CA LEU A 206 -25.97 -21.84 51.22
C LEU A 206 -24.99 -21.75 52.39
N ARG A 207 -24.47 -20.55 52.68
CA ARG A 207 -23.60 -20.28 53.84
C ARG A 207 -24.29 -20.55 55.18
N ASP A 208 -25.59 -20.29 55.29
CA ASP A 208 -26.38 -20.51 56.50
C ASP A 208 -26.82 -21.99 56.66
N PHE A 209 -26.83 -22.77 55.58
CA PHE A 209 -27.23 -24.19 55.57
C PHE A 209 -26.07 -25.19 55.55
N SER A 210 -24.83 -24.80 55.24
CA SER A 210 -23.68 -25.71 55.16
C SER A 210 -22.85 -25.74 56.46
N GLU A 211 -22.90 -26.84 57.21
CA GLU A 211 -21.94 -27.16 58.28
C GLU A 211 -20.60 -27.70 57.73
N GLU A 212 -20.51 -27.99 56.42
CA GLU A 212 -19.31 -28.53 55.77
C GLU A 212 -18.41 -27.40 55.24
N GLU A 213 -17.36 -27.06 56.00
CA GLU A 213 -16.37 -26.01 55.68
C GLU A 213 -15.64 -26.19 54.31
N GLY A 214 -15.69 -27.40 53.73
CA GLY A 214 -14.96 -27.77 52.51
C GLY A 214 -15.51 -27.15 51.22
N GLU A 215 -16.80 -27.35 50.93
CA GLU A 215 -17.42 -26.86 49.68
C GLU A 215 -17.59 -25.33 49.70
N MET A 216 -17.83 -24.75 50.89
CA MET A 216 -17.85 -23.30 51.09
C MET A 216 -16.48 -22.65 50.86
N SER A 217 -15.37 -23.30 51.25
CA SER A 217 -14.03 -22.78 50.98
C SER A 217 -13.73 -22.72 49.47
N GLU A 218 -14.24 -23.67 48.70
CA GLU A 218 -14.04 -23.71 47.25
C GLU A 218 -14.87 -22.61 46.56
N ILE A 219 -16.14 -22.45 46.95
CA ILE A 219 -17.01 -21.36 46.48
C ILE A 219 -16.42 -19.99 46.85
N GLU A 220 -15.89 -19.82 48.06
CA GLU A 220 -15.22 -18.58 48.46
C GLU A 220 -13.97 -18.29 47.62
N SER A 221 -13.18 -19.32 47.29
CA SER A 221 -12.00 -19.17 46.45
C SER A 221 -12.37 -18.70 45.04
N LEU A 222 -13.44 -19.27 44.46
CA LEU A 222 -13.96 -18.90 43.16
C LEU A 222 -14.59 -17.51 43.16
N LEU A 223 -15.29 -17.11 44.23
CA LEU A 223 -15.81 -15.75 44.38
C LEU A 223 -14.70 -14.70 44.50
N ARG A 224 -13.62 -15.01 45.22
CA ARG A 224 -12.43 -14.14 45.30
C ARG A 224 -11.75 -14.04 43.95
N GLU A 225 -11.61 -15.15 43.23
CA GLU A 225 -11.05 -15.15 41.88
C GLU A 225 -11.91 -14.35 40.90
N ASN A 226 -13.24 -14.49 40.96
CA ASN A 226 -14.17 -13.74 40.13
C ASN A 226 -14.10 -12.22 40.41
N ARG A 227 -13.99 -11.81 41.68
CA ARG A 227 -13.77 -10.40 42.05
C ARG A 227 -12.45 -9.87 41.49
N ARG A 228 -11.38 -10.66 41.60
CA ARG A 228 -10.06 -10.29 41.09
C ARG A 228 -10.05 -10.17 39.57
N LEU A 229 -10.77 -11.05 38.87
CA LEU A 229 -10.97 -10.96 37.42
C LEU A 229 -11.83 -9.74 37.04
N LYS A 230 -12.87 -9.39 37.80
CA LYS A 230 -13.66 -8.16 37.60
C LYS A 230 -12.80 -6.91 37.76
N GLU A 231 -11.94 -6.85 38.78
CA GLU A 231 -10.99 -5.74 38.97
C GLU A 231 -10.01 -5.62 37.79
N GLN A 232 -9.44 -6.75 37.33
CA GLN A 232 -8.57 -6.76 36.15
C GLN A 232 -9.28 -6.32 34.87
N ILE A 233 -10.53 -6.72 34.67
CA ILE A 233 -11.34 -6.28 33.53
C ILE A 233 -11.57 -4.77 33.62
N SER A 234 -11.90 -4.24 34.79
CA SER A 234 -12.11 -2.81 34.99
C SER A 234 -10.83 -1.99 34.73
N GLU A 235 -9.67 -2.46 35.20
CA GLU A 235 -8.37 -1.83 34.89
C GLU A 235 -8.07 -1.86 33.38
N LEU A 236 -8.36 -2.97 32.70
CA LEU A 236 -8.18 -3.09 31.25
C LEU A 236 -9.13 -2.17 30.47
N GLU A 237 -10.38 -2.04 30.90
CA GLU A 237 -11.35 -1.12 30.32
C GLU A 237 -10.91 0.34 30.48
N GLN A 238 -10.41 0.71 31.66
CA GLN A 238 -9.90 2.06 31.92
C GLN A 238 -8.65 2.37 31.08
N ASN A 239 -7.74 1.40 30.93
CA ASN A 239 -6.58 1.51 30.03
C ASN A 239 -7.01 1.64 28.56
N LEU A 240 -8.05 0.91 28.13
CA LEU A 240 -8.60 1.00 26.78
C LEU A 240 -9.22 2.39 26.52
N GLU A 241 -9.92 2.96 27.49
CA GLU A 241 -10.44 4.33 27.41
C GLU A 241 -9.31 5.36 27.33
N GLY A 242 -8.25 5.21 28.13
CA GLY A 242 -7.04 6.03 28.03
C GLY A 242 -6.42 5.98 26.62
N GLN A 243 -6.26 4.79 26.05
CA GLN A 243 -5.75 4.62 24.69
C GLN A 243 -6.69 5.20 23.61
N LYS A 244 -8.01 5.19 23.83
CA LYS A 244 -8.98 5.83 22.92
C LYS A 244 -8.82 7.36 22.94
N LEU A 245 -8.64 7.95 24.11
CA LEU A 245 -8.37 9.38 24.28
C LEU A 245 -7.04 9.77 23.61
N GLU A 246 -5.97 9.02 23.86
CA GLU A 246 -4.68 9.25 23.19
C GLU A 246 -4.79 9.16 21.66
N ASN A 247 -5.56 8.20 21.14
CA ASN A 247 -5.80 8.09 19.70
C ASN A 247 -6.59 9.28 19.14
N LEU A 248 -7.52 9.86 19.90
CA LEU A 248 -8.24 11.07 19.50
C LEU A 248 -7.29 12.27 19.44
N GLU A 249 -6.44 12.46 20.46
CA GLU A 249 -5.44 13.52 20.46
C GLU A 249 -4.41 13.38 19.33
N LEU A 250 -3.97 12.15 19.04
CA LEU A 250 -3.08 11.87 17.91
C LEU A 250 -3.76 12.17 16.57
N LYS A 251 -5.05 11.85 16.42
CA LYS A 251 -5.83 12.19 15.22
C LYS A 251 -5.95 13.70 15.04
N GLU A 252 -6.17 14.46 16.12
CA GLU A 252 -6.19 15.93 16.05
C GLU A 252 -4.82 16.49 15.64
N LYS A 253 -3.72 16.00 16.24
CA LYS A 253 -2.36 16.39 15.85
C LYS A 253 -2.06 16.06 14.38
N ILE A 254 -2.49 14.89 13.89
CA ILE A 254 -2.35 14.52 12.48
C ILE A 254 -3.10 15.51 11.60
N ARG A 255 -4.35 15.86 11.95
CA ARG A 255 -5.15 16.83 11.21
C ARG A 255 -4.50 18.22 11.17
N GLU A 256 -3.94 18.68 12.28
CA GLU A 256 -3.19 19.94 12.31
C GLU A 256 -1.93 19.90 11.43
N LEU A 257 -1.22 18.77 11.41
CA LEU A 257 -0.06 18.57 10.55
C LEU A 257 -0.46 18.51 9.07
N GLU A 258 -1.59 17.88 8.75
CA GLU A 258 -2.16 17.85 7.40
C GLU A 258 -2.52 19.27 6.92
N GLU A 259 -3.16 20.08 7.75
CA GLU A 259 -3.44 21.49 7.41
C GLU A 259 -2.17 22.32 7.21
N LYS A 260 -1.13 22.08 8.03
CA LYS A 260 0.18 22.73 7.85
C LYS A 260 0.84 22.27 6.55
N LEU A 261 0.76 20.99 6.22
CA LEU A 261 1.25 20.44 4.94
C LEU A 261 0.51 21.04 3.74
N GLU A 262 -0.82 21.19 3.82
CA GLU A 262 -1.61 21.80 2.74
C GLU A 262 -1.24 23.28 2.54
N LYS A 263 -1.01 24.02 3.63
CA LYS A 263 -0.52 25.41 3.56
C LYS A 263 0.87 25.49 2.92
N ILE A 264 1.79 24.60 3.30
CA ILE A 264 3.12 24.52 2.71
C ILE A 264 3.05 24.15 1.22
N GLN A 265 2.19 23.20 0.84
CA GLN A 265 1.97 22.83 -0.56
C GLN A 265 1.43 24.00 -1.39
N LYS A 266 0.49 24.79 -0.88
CA LYS A 266 0.00 26.01 -1.56
C LYS A 266 1.11 27.05 -1.73
N ILE A 267 1.97 27.23 -0.72
CA ILE A 267 3.11 28.15 -0.78
C ILE A 267 4.17 27.68 -1.79
N LEU A 268 4.38 26.37 -1.95
CA LEU A 268 5.33 25.81 -2.90
C LEU A 268 4.79 25.77 -4.34
N ASN A 269 3.50 25.52 -4.54
CA ASN A 269 2.91 25.43 -5.87
C ASN A 269 2.75 26.79 -6.55
N ALA A 270 2.48 27.86 -5.80
CA ALA A 270 2.37 29.21 -6.35
C ALA A 270 3.63 29.68 -7.13
N PRO A 271 4.86 29.61 -6.57
CA PRO A 271 6.07 29.96 -7.32
C PRO A 271 6.40 28.94 -8.42
N LEU A 272 5.94 27.69 -8.31
CA LEU A 272 6.10 26.69 -9.36
C LEU A 272 5.26 27.06 -10.60
N GLU A 273 3.99 27.43 -10.41
CA GLU A 273 3.12 27.90 -11.48
C GLU A 273 3.66 29.19 -12.13
N ASP A 274 4.22 30.11 -11.34
CA ASP A 274 4.84 31.33 -11.87
C ASP A 274 6.13 31.03 -12.65
N LEU A 275 6.92 30.05 -12.21
CA LEU A 275 8.09 29.57 -12.95
C LEU A 275 7.69 28.84 -14.24
N GLU A 276 6.60 28.06 -14.22
CA GLU A 276 6.06 27.40 -15.41
C GLU A 276 5.55 28.41 -16.44
N LYS A 277 4.86 29.47 -16.00
CA LYS A 277 4.46 30.58 -16.88
C LYS A 277 5.67 31.28 -17.48
N ARG A 278 6.69 31.60 -16.67
CA ARG A 278 7.95 32.19 -17.17
C ARG A 278 8.69 31.27 -18.13
N MET A 279 8.71 29.97 -17.89
CA MET A 279 9.28 29.01 -18.84
C MET A 279 8.50 28.97 -20.15
N ALA A 280 7.17 29.03 -20.10
CA ALA A 280 6.33 29.10 -21.30
C ALA A 280 6.61 30.37 -22.11
N GLU A 281 6.72 31.53 -21.44
CA GLU A 281 7.10 32.80 -22.06
C GLU A 281 8.48 32.71 -22.73
N ILE A 282 9.50 32.18 -22.03
CA ILE A 282 10.85 31.99 -22.59
C ILE A 282 10.86 31.01 -23.77
N ILE A 283 10.03 29.98 -23.75
CA ILE A 283 9.89 29.03 -24.87
C ILE A 283 9.27 29.74 -26.08
N GLU A 284 8.29 30.60 -25.86
CA GLU A 284 7.63 31.37 -26.91
C GLU A 284 8.59 32.42 -27.51
N GLU A 285 9.32 33.16 -26.67
CA GLU A 285 10.40 34.05 -27.10
C GLU A 285 11.47 33.32 -27.92
N ASN A 286 11.89 32.13 -27.49
CA ASN A 286 12.85 31.31 -28.24
C ASN A 286 12.30 30.85 -29.59
N ARG A 287 11.00 30.54 -29.69
CA ARG A 287 10.35 30.22 -30.97
C ARG A 287 10.34 31.42 -31.89
N GLU A 288 10.07 32.62 -31.38
CA GLU A 288 10.13 33.85 -32.18
C GLU A 288 11.55 34.18 -32.63
N LEU A 289 12.54 34.04 -31.75
CA LEU A 289 13.94 34.22 -32.11
C LEU A 289 14.40 33.22 -33.16
N ARG A 290 13.99 31.95 -33.08
CA ARG A 290 14.26 30.95 -34.11
C ARG A 290 13.64 31.30 -35.46
N ARG A 291 12.41 31.79 -35.49
CA ARG A 291 11.78 32.30 -36.73
C ARG A 291 12.55 33.49 -37.31
N LYS A 292 12.98 34.43 -36.46
CA LYS A 292 13.81 35.57 -36.89
C LYS A 292 15.16 35.10 -37.44
N LEU A 293 15.76 34.07 -36.83
CA LEU A 293 17.01 33.46 -37.30
C LEU A 293 16.83 32.80 -38.68
N GLU A 294 15.76 32.02 -38.87
CA GLU A 294 15.43 31.41 -40.16
C GLU A 294 15.26 32.47 -41.26
N THR A 295 14.58 33.60 -40.95
CA THR A 295 14.45 34.71 -41.92
C THR A 295 15.79 35.41 -42.21
N ALA A 296 16.69 35.48 -41.24
CA ALA A 296 18.02 36.04 -41.42
C ALA A 296 18.93 35.09 -42.23
N GLU A 297 18.78 33.77 -42.04
CA GLU A 297 19.47 32.75 -42.84
C GLU A 297 19.02 32.79 -44.30
N THR A 298 17.71 32.94 -44.56
CA THR A 298 17.23 33.12 -45.94
C THR A 298 17.76 34.41 -46.58
N ALA A 299 17.85 35.51 -45.83
CA ALA A 299 18.44 36.75 -46.32
C ALA A 299 19.96 36.62 -46.57
N ALA A 300 20.67 35.85 -45.74
CA ALA A 300 22.11 35.57 -45.95
C ALA A 300 22.35 34.72 -47.21
N ILE A 301 21.45 33.79 -47.53
CA ILE A 301 21.50 33.00 -48.76
C ILE A 301 21.33 33.93 -49.98
N GLU A 302 20.36 34.86 -49.94
CA GLU A 302 20.16 35.87 -51.00
C GLU A 302 21.39 36.78 -51.17
N VAL A 303 22.05 37.19 -50.07
CA VAL A 303 23.30 37.96 -50.13
C VAL A 303 24.43 37.14 -50.78
N SER A 304 24.53 35.84 -50.49
CA SER A 304 25.54 34.97 -51.12
C SER A 304 25.32 34.80 -52.63
N GLU A 305 24.06 34.83 -53.10
CA GLU A 305 23.73 34.81 -54.52
C GLU A 305 24.11 36.13 -55.20
N VAL A 306 23.92 37.26 -54.52
CA VAL A 306 24.38 38.59 -54.97
C VAL A 306 25.90 38.65 -55.05
N GLU A 307 26.63 38.03 -54.11
CA GLU A 307 28.10 37.96 -54.15
C GLU A 307 28.61 37.12 -55.33
N LYS A 308 27.98 35.97 -55.62
CA LYS A 308 28.31 35.18 -56.82
C LYS A 308 28.06 35.95 -58.11
N LEU A 309 26.96 36.70 -58.19
CA LEU A 309 26.69 37.58 -59.34
C LEU A 309 27.75 38.69 -59.45
N ARG A 310 28.17 39.29 -58.33
CA ARG A 310 29.25 40.29 -58.31
C ARG A 310 30.57 39.71 -58.81
N GLU A 311 30.98 38.51 -58.36
CA GLU A 311 32.18 37.85 -58.88
C GLU A 311 32.10 37.57 -60.40
N GLU A 312 30.92 37.18 -60.90
CA GLU A 312 30.71 37.01 -62.34
C GLU A 312 30.83 38.34 -63.10
N TYR A 313 30.29 39.43 -62.56
CA TYR A 313 30.43 40.76 -63.14
C TYR A 313 31.87 41.27 -63.07
N GLU A 314 32.60 41.02 -61.99
CA GLU A 314 34.03 41.35 -61.88
C GLU A 314 34.88 40.57 -62.89
N LYS A 315 34.60 39.27 -63.08
CA LYS A 315 35.27 38.47 -64.13
C LYS A 315 34.97 39.00 -65.53
N LYS A 316 33.73 39.46 -65.80
CA LYS A 316 33.37 40.10 -67.08
C LYS A 316 34.08 41.45 -67.25
N LEU A 317 34.12 42.27 -66.21
CA LEU A 317 34.85 43.54 -66.18
C LEU A 317 36.35 43.34 -66.42
N ALA A 318 36.98 42.34 -65.80
CA ALA A 318 38.39 42.01 -66.01
C ALA A 318 38.67 41.64 -67.47
N LYS A 319 37.80 40.85 -68.11
CA LYS A 319 37.90 40.54 -69.55
C LYS A 319 37.80 41.79 -70.41
N TYR A 320 36.83 42.68 -70.13
CA TYR A 320 36.70 43.94 -70.86
C TYR A 320 37.90 44.86 -70.67
N VAL A 321 38.47 44.93 -69.45
CA VAL A 321 39.68 45.71 -69.18
C VAL A 321 40.87 45.15 -69.98
N GLU A 322 41.00 43.83 -70.08
CA GLU A 322 42.06 43.19 -70.85
C GLU A 322 41.88 43.38 -72.36
N GLU A 323 40.64 43.33 -72.86
CA GLU A 323 40.30 43.71 -74.25
C GLU A 323 40.63 45.18 -74.55
N VAL A 324 40.28 46.11 -73.66
CA VAL A 324 40.64 47.54 -73.80
C VAL A 324 42.16 47.70 -73.82
N LYS A 325 42.89 47.00 -72.96
CA LYS A 325 44.36 47.04 -72.93
C LYS A 325 44.96 46.51 -74.22
N ASN A 326 44.41 45.43 -74.78
CA ASN A 326 44.82 44.88 -76.07
C ASN A 326 44.52 45.85 -77.22
N LEU A 327 43.34 46.48 -77.24
CA LEU A 327 42.97 47.50 -78.22
C LEU A 327 43.88 48.72 -78.13
N GLN A 328 44.23 49.18 -76.93
CA GLN A 328 45.20 50.26 -76.71
C GLN A 328 46.59 49.91 -77.27
N GLN A 329 47.06 48.67 -77.06
CA GLN A 329 48.31 48.20 -77.66
C GLN A 329 48.26 48.15 -79.18
N GLN A 330 47.13 47.74 -79.77
CA GLN A 330 46.93 47.77 -81.22
C GLN A 330 46.90 49.20 -81.76
N LEU A 331 46.23 50.13 -81.07
CA LEU A 331 46.23 51.56 -81.38
C LEU A 331 47.64 52.14 -81.37
N ALA A 332 48.44 51.85 -80.33
CA ALA A 332 49.83 52.29 -80.24
C ALA A 332 50.72 51.73 -81.36
N LYS A 333 50.47 50.50 -81.81
CA LYS A 333 51.15 49.93 -82.99
C LYS A 333 50.74 50.66 -84.27
N LYS A 334 49.43 50.91 -84.46
CA LYS A 334 48.91 51.65 -85.62
C LYS A 334 49.40 53.09 -85.65
N GLU A 335 49.53 53.76 -84.52
CA GLU A 335 50.14 55.09 -84.42
C GLU A 335 51.61 55.10 -84.85
N LYS A 336 52.39 54.07 -84.46
CA LYS A 336 53.79 53.93 -84.93
C LYS A 336 53.87 53.70 -86.45
N GLU A 337 52.96 52.90 -87.01
CA GLU A 337 52.85 52.72 -88.46
C GLU A 337 52.49 54.03 -89.17
N LEU A 338 51.53 54.79 -88.63
CA LEU A 338 51.11 56.09 -89.17
C LEU A 338 52.25 57.13 -89.13
N ARG A 339 53.03 57.16 -88.04
CA ARG A 339 54.24 58.01 -87.95
C ARG A 339 55.29 57.62 -88.98
N ARG A 340 55.49 56.33 -89.25
CA ARG A 340 56.40 55.86 -90.31
C ARG A 340 55.90 56.27 -91.71
N MET A 341 54.59 56.17 -91.95
CA MET A 341 54.00 56.60 -93.22
C MET A 341 54.11 58.12 -93.40
N LEU A 342 53.86 58.92 -92.35
CA LEU A 342 54.08 60.37 -92.35
C LEU A 342 55.55 60.74 -92.61
N GLY A 343 56.51 59.99 -92.06
CA GLY A 343 57.94 60.16 -92.36
C GLY A 343 58.25 59.92 -93.84
N LYS A 344 57.68 58.86 -94.42
CA LYS A 344 57.83 58.57 -95.87
C LYS A 344 57.18 59.62 -96.76
N VAL A 345 56.04 60.19 -96.35
CA VAL A 345 55.39 61.29 -97.08
C VAL A 345 56.28 62.54 -97.05
N LYS A 346 56.88 62.89 -95.90
CA LYS A 346 57.83 64.00 -95.82
C LYS A 346 59.09 63.80 -96.67
N GLU A 347 59.65 62.59 -96.67
CA GLU A 347 60.79 62.25 -97.55
C GLU A 347 60.44 62.31 -99.04
N LEU A 348 59.18 62.03 -99.40
CA LEU A 348 58.68 62.16 -100.78
C LEU A 348 58.35 63.61 -101.15
N GLU A 349 57.89 64.41 -100.20
CA GLU A 349 57.68 65.86 -100.36
C GLU A 349 59.02 66.60 -100.53
N GLU A 350 60.07 66.24 -99.77
CA GLU A 350 61.43 66.78 -99.94
C GLU A 350 62.03 66.42 -101.31
N LYS A 351 61.74 65.22 -101.83
CA LYS A 351 62.16 64.79 -103.17
C LYS A 351 61.35 65.42 -104.32
N LEU A 352 60.24 66.11 -104.02
CA LEU A 352 59.40 66.80 -105.01
C LEU A 352 59.82 68.27 -105.20
N ILE A 353 60.69 68.81 -104.34
CA ILE A 353 61.11 70.23 -104.33
C ILE A 353 62.48 70.44 -105.03
N GLU A 354 63.21 69.38 -105.37
CA GLU A 354 64.50 69.44 -106.07
C GLU A 354 64.43 68.88 -107.50
N ILE A 355 64.03 69.76 -108.43
CA ILE A 355 64.69 70.05 -109.74
C ILE A 355 63.86 69.91 -111.04
N PRO A 356 64.06 70.85 -112.00
CA PRO A 356 63.23 71.15 -113.17
C PRO A 356 63.79 70.62 -114.53
N ASP A 357 63.02 70.93 -115.59
CA ASP A 357 63.12 70.69 -117.06
C ASP A 357 64.26 69.89 -117.71
N ILE A 358 63.84 69.01 -118.64
CA ILE A 358 64.45 67.70 -118.95
C ILE A 358 65.37 67.68 -120.20
N ASP A 359 65.43 68.74 -121.01
CA ASP A 359 66.04 68.67 -122.35
C ASP A 359 67.45 69.30 -122.47
N GLU A 360 67.92 70.07 -121.48
CA GLU A 360 69.31 70.58 -121.46
C GLU A 360 70.26 69.71 -120.60
N LEU A 361 69.72 68.85 -119.74
CA LEU A 361 70.47 67.90 -118.90
C LEU A 361 71.05 66.71 -119.69
N LYS A 362 70.45 66.31 -120.81
CA LYS A 362 70.90 65.13 -121.60
C LYS A 362 72.27 65.33 -122.25
N LYS A 363 72.61 66.55 -122.68
CA LYS A 363 73.84 66.85 -123.44
C LYS A 363 75.07 67.08 -122.54
N ILE A 364 74.86 67.52 -121.30
CA ILE A 364 75.94 67.75 -120.31
C ILE A 364 76.27 66.45 -119.55
N TYR A 365 75.31 65.52 -119.40
CA TYR A 365 75.54 64.22 -118.78
C TYR A 365 76.40 63.28 -119.64
N GLU A 366 76.26 63.26 -120.97
CA GLU A 366 77.05 62.37 -121.84
C GLU A 366 78.55 62.73 -121.87
N GLN A 367 78.91 64.00 -121.75
CA GLN A 367 80.32 64.43 -121.69
C GLN A 367 80.96 64.18 -120.32
N ARG A 368 80.20 64.33 -119.22
CA ARG A 368 80.67 64.02 -117.86
C ARG A 368 80.70 62.52 -117.54
N LEU A 369 79.90 61.69 -118.21
CA LEU A 369 79.93 60.23 -118.03
C LEU A 369 81.25 59.63 -118.55
N ASN A 370 81.69 60.05 -119.74
CA ASN A 370 82.95 59.57 -120.34
C ASN A 370 84.22 59.98 -119.58
N GLU A 371 84.21 61.12 -118.88
CA GLU A 371 85.33 61.53 -118.01
C GLU A 371 85.31 60.78 -116.67
N LYS A 372 84.12 60.47 -116.13
CA LYS A 372 83.96 59.68 -114.91
C LYS A 372 84.29 58.20 -115.13
N ASP A 373 84.00 57.63 -116.29
CA ASP A 373 84.32 56.23 -116.58
C ASP A 373 85.85 56.00 -116.63
N LYS A 374 86.61 56.94 -117.20
CA LYS A 374 88.09 56.90 -117.17
C LYS A 374 88.67 57.04 -115.77
N LEU A 375 88.06 57.87 -114.92
CA LEU A 375 88.49 58.06 -113.53
C LEU A 375 88.14 56.84 -112.66
N ILE A 376 86.99 56.19 -112.90
CA ILE A 376 86.58 54.96 -112.22
C ILE A 376 87.51 53.81 -112.56
N GLU A 377 88.02 53.72 -113.79
CA GLU A 377 88.95 52.66 -114.21
C GLU A 377 90.35 52.84 -113.60
N GLN A 378 90.82 54.07 -113.41
CA GLN A 378 92.04 54.39 -112.67
C GLN A 378 91.88 54.12 -111.15
N LEU A 379 90.77 54.55 -110.54
CA LEU A 379 90.49 54.31 -109.13
C LEU A 379 90.25 52.82 -108.82
N ARG A 380 89.71 52.04 -109.76
CA ARG A 380 89.58 50.57 -109.62
C ARG A 380 90.94 49.87 -109.59
N LYS A 381 91.90 50.29 -110.43
CA LYS A 381 93.28 49.76 -110.38
C LYS A 381 94.00 50.13 -109.09
N GLU A 382 93.84 51.35 -108.58
CA GLU A 382 94.43 51.76 -107.30
C GLU A 382 93.76 51.08 -106.08
N LEU A 383 92.46 50.77 -106.16
CA LEU A 383 91.76 49.98 -105.13
C LEU A 383 92.12 48.48 -105.18
N GLU A 384 92.35 47.89 -106.35
CA GLU A 384 92.83 46.51 -106.46
C GLU A 384 94.26 46.34 -105.94
N GLU A 385 95.13 47.35 -106.11
CA GLU A 385 96.49 47.34 -105.54
C GLU A 385 96.52 47.66 -104.03
N ARG A 386 95.60 48.49 -103.52
CA ARG A 386 95.52 48.80 -102.08
C ARG A 386 94.70 47.80 -101.25
N VAL A 387 93.85 47.00 -101.87
CA VAL A 387 93.14 45.86 -101.22
C VAL A 387 94.00 44.57 -101.32
N GLY A 388 95.31 44.73 -101.22
CA GLY A 388 96.34 43.69 -101.22
C GLY A 388 96.58 43.06 -99.85
N SER A 389 95.55 42.51 -99.21
CA SER A 389 95.71 41.39 -98.27
C SER A 389 94.36 40.69 -98.04
N ARG A 390 94.03 39.74 -98.92
CA ARG A 390 92.92 38.79 -98.71
C ARG A 390 92.93 38.21 -97.28
N GLU A 391 94.12 38.01 -96.72
CA GLU A 391 94.31 37.55 -95.33
C GLU A 391 93.65 38.43 -94.26
N ILE A 392 93.63 39.76 -94.41
CA ILE A 392 93.04 40.64 -93.39
C ILE A 392 91.51 40.55 -93.43
N VAL A 393 90.94 40.51 -94.64
CA VAL A 393 89.48 40.38 -94.83
C VAL A 393 88.99 39.00 -94.37
N GLU A 394 89.77 37.94 -94.64
CA GLU A 394 89.45 36.58 -94.21
C GLU A 394 89.56 36.43 -92.69
N LYS A 395 90.62 36.98 -92.06
CA LYS A 395 90.72 37.08 -90.58
C LYS A 395 89.55 37.87 -89.98
N TYR A 396 89.11 38.96 -90.60
CA TYR A 396 87.97 39.74 -90.10
C TYR A 396 86.65 38.96 -90.21
N LYS A 397 86.43 38.21 -91.30
CA LYS A 397 85.27 37.32 -91.44
C LYS A 397 85.27 36.18 -90.42
N ASP A 398 86.43 35.59 -90.16
CA ASP A 398 86.59 34.53 -89.15
C ASP A 398 86.34 35.07 -87.73
N ILE A 399 86.84 36.27 -87.42
CA ILE A 399 86.58 36.93 -86.13
C ILE A 399 85.09 37.28 -86.01
N TYR A 400 84.46 37.79 -87.07
CA TYR A 400 83.06 38.20 -87.04
C TYR A 400 82.11 36.98 -86.93
N SER A 401 82.40 35.88 -87.63
CA SER A 401 81.64 34.63 -87.49
C SER A 401 81.82 34.02 -86.09
N LYS A 402 83.04 34.03 -85.54
CA LYS A 402 83.27 33.64 -84.13
C LYS A 402 82.51 34.54 -83.16
N TYR A 403 82.50 35.86 -83.36
CA TYR A 403 81.75 36.80 -82.53
C TYR A 403 80.24 36.54 -82.58
N ILE A 404 79.68 36.27 -83.76
CA ILE A 404 78.26 35.92 -83.91
C ILE A 404 77.96 34.61 -83.17
N SER A 405 78.76 33.56 -83.39
CA SER A 405 78.55 32.26 -82.71
C SER A 405 78.63 32.38 -81.19
N LEU A 406 79.62 33.13 -80.67
CA LEU A 406 79.75 33.42 -79.24
C LEU A 406 78.61 34.28 -78.70
N SER A 407 78.06 35.20 -79.50
CA SER A 407 76.92 36.04 -79.12
C SER A 407 75.63 35.22 -79.02
N GLU A 408 75.43 34.27 -79.94
CA GLU A 408 74.33 33.31 -79.90
C GLU A 408 74.46 32.35 -78.72
N GLU A 409 75.66 31.82 -78.47
CA GLU A 409 75.95 30.97 -77.31
C GLU A 409 75.71 31.71 -75.98
N ASN A 410 76.14 32.97 -75.86
CA ASN A 410 75.85 33.80 -74.68
C ASN A 410 74.35 34.05 -74.48
N LYS A 411 73.57 34.18 -75.55
CA LYS A 411 72.10 34.29 -75.44
C LYS A 411 71.48 33.00 -74.92
N LEU A 412 71.93 31.85 -75.42
CA LEU A 412 71.46 30.54 -74.97
C LEU A 412 71.80 30.31 -73.49
N LEU A 413 73.05 30.56 -73.09
CA LEU A 413 73.49 30.47 -71.70
C LEU A 413 72.73 31.43 -70.78
N LYS A 414 72.41 32.64 -71.25
CA LYS A 414 71.61 33.59 -70.48
C LYS A 414 70.17 33.10 -70.28
N ASN A 415 69.54 32.55 -71.31
CA ASN A 415 68.20 31.97 -71.20
C ASN A 415 68.19 30.75 -70.27
N GLU A 416 69.23 29.92 -70.32
CA GLU A 416 69.40 28.77 -69.43
C GLU A 416 69.59 29.20 -67.97
N LEU A 417 70.40 30.24 -67.71
CA LEU A 417 70.53 30.85 -66.39
C LEU A 417 69.22 31.45 -65.87
N GLU A 418 68.40 32.06 -66.73
CA GLU A 418 67.09 32.57 -66.36
C GLU A 418 66.12 31.43 -66.03
N SER A 419 66.14 30.33 -66.80
CA SER A 419 65.36 29.12 -66.53
C SER A 419 65.74 28.50 -65.19
N LEU A 420 67.04 28.27 -64.96
CA LEU A 420 67.56 27.71 -63.70
C LEU A 420 67.27 28.61 -62.51
N ARG A 421 67.31 29.94 -62.67
CA ARG A 421 66.87 30.88 -61.62
C ARG A 421 65.38 30.75 -61.33
N GLY A 422 64.56 30.61 -62.37
CA GLY A 422 63.13 30.35 -62.24
C GLY A 422 62.85 29.07 -61.46
N GLU A 423 63.51 27.97 -61.81
CA GLU A 423 63.42 26.70 -61.10
C GLU A 423 63.89 26.79 -59.65
N ASN A 424 65.02 27.44 -59.39
CA ASN A 424 65.56 27.61 -58.04
C ASN A 424 64.60 28.44 -57.16
N ASN A 425 63.95 29.46 -57.72
CA ASN A 425 62.92 30.22 -57.02
C ASN A 425 61.67 29.36 -56.71
N ARG A 426 61.21 28.55 -57.67
CA ARG A 426 60.10 27.60 -57.43
C ARG A 426 60.45 26.58 -56.35
N LEU A 427 61.64 25.99 -56.39
CA LEU A 427 62.12 25.06 -55.37
C LEU A 427 62.23 25.73 -53.99
N LYS A 428 62.68 26.99 -53.92
CA LYS A 428 62.69 27.75 -52.65
C LYS A 428 61.28 27.96 -52.10
N GLU A 429 60.32 28.30 -52.95
CA GLU A 429 58.92 28.41 -52.54
C GLU A 429 58.36 27.07 -52.06
N GLU A 430 58.64 25.97 -52.76
CA GLU A 430 58.24 24.62 -52.34
C GLU A 430 58.87 24.23 -51.00
N ILE A 431 60.16 24.48 -50.81
CA ILE A 431 60.85 24.26 -49.53
C ILE A 431 60.21 25.09 -48.42
N SER A 432 59.84 26.34 -48.68
CA SER A 432 59.18 27.18 -47.68
C SER A 432 57.80 26.63 -47.29
N LYS A 433 57.01 26.16 -48.26
CA LYS A 433 55.71 25.51 -48.04
C LYS A 433 55.86 24.20 -47.27
N LEU A 434 56.86 23.38 -47.60
CA LEU A 434 57.14 22.12 -46.91
C LEU A 434 57.58 22.37 -45.46
N LYS A 435 58.43 23.37 -45.22
CA LYS A 435 58.84 23.76 -43.85
C LYS A 435 57.64 24.22 -43.01
N ALA A 436 56.71 24.99 -43.59
CA ALA A 436 55.50 25.40 -42.89
C ALA A 436 54.63 24.19 -42.51
N LYS A 437 54.40 23.26 -43.44
CA LYS A 437 53.67 22.01 -43.17
C LYS A 437 54.33 21.15 -42.10
N LEU A 438 55.66 21.12 -42.06
CA LEU A 438 56.42 20.34 -41.08
C LEU A 438 56.25 20.92 -39.67
N LEU A 439 56.26 22.25 -39.52
CA LEU A 439 55.97 22.92 -38.25
C LEU A 439 54.52 22.69 -37.78
N GLU A 440 53.55 22.71 -38.72
CA GLU A 440 52.16 22.37 -38.41
C GLU A 440 52.03 20.93 -37.90
N LEU A 441 52.68 19.96 -38.55
CA LEU A 441 52.71 18.57 -38.12
C LEU A 441 53.33 18.41 -36.73
N GLU A 442 54.46 19.04 -36.45
CA GLU A 442 55.07 19.02 -35.12
C GLU A 442 54.15 19.60 -34.03
N SER A 443 53.40 20.65 -34.35
CA SER A 443 52.42 21.22 -33.43
C SER A 443 51.25 20.26 -33.16
N LEU A 444 50.84 19.51 -34.20
CA LEU A 444 49.77 18.52 -34.13
C LEU A 444 50.20 17.29 -33.30
N ASP A 445 51.45 16.86 -33.41
CA ASP A 445 51.97 15.75 -32.60
C ASP A 445 52.09 16.11 -31.12
N ARG A 446 52.46 17.36 -30.80
CA ARG A 446 52.40 17.86 -29.41
C ARG A 446 50.97 17.85 -28.87
N LEU A 447 49.99 18.24 -29.70
CA LEU A 447 48.59 18.24 -29.32
C LEU A 447 48.07 16.80 -29.08
N LYS A 448 48.44 15.84 -29.93
CA LYS A 448 48.12 14.42 -29.75
C LYS A 448 48.69 13.88 -28.44
N ALA A 449 49.98 14.13 -28.16
CA ALA A 449 50.62 13.69 -26.92
C ALA A 449 49.91 14.26 -25.67
N MET A 450 49.48 15.53 -25.73
CA MET A 450 48.70 16.14 -24.65
C MET A 450 47.34 15.44 -24.44
N TYR A 451 46.65 15.09 -25.53
CA TYR A 451 45.36 14.38 -25.44
C TYR A 451 45.53 12.94 -24.96
N GLU A 452 46.55 12.22 -25.42
CA GLU A 452 46.87 10.87 -24.95
C GLU A 452 47.18 10.86 -23.45
N ALA A 453 47.96 11.83 -22.95
CA ALA A 453 48.23 11.97 -21.52
C ALA A 453 46.94 12.22 -20.71
N LYS A 454 46.04 13.09 -21.21
CA LYS A 454 44.73 13.32 -20.57
C LYS A 454 43.83 12.09 -20.62
N LEU A 455 43.91 11.29 -21.67
CA LEU A 455 43.14 10.06 -21.83
C LEU A 455 43.62 9.00 -20.83
N ALA A 456 44.94 8.82 -20.70
CA ALA A 456 45.56 7.95 -19.71
C ALA A 456 45.24 8.38 -18.26
N GLU A 457 45.21 9.69 -17.98
CA GLU A 457 44.80 10.20 -16.66
C GLU A 457 43.32 9.88 -16.38
N LYS A 458 42.43 10.09 -17.36
CA LYS A 458 41.01 9.71 -17.24
C LYS A 458 40.84 8.20 -17.03
N GLU A 459 41.59 7.37 -17.73
CA GLU A 459 41.56 5.91 -17.56
C GLU A 459 41.98 5.48 -16.16
N ARG A 460 43.03 6.09 -15.60
CA ARG A 460 43.44 5.88 -14.20
C ARG A 460 42.34 6.28 -13.23
N ILE A 461 41.75 7.47 -13.40
CA ILE A 461 40.63 7.93 -12.56
C ILE A 461 39.45 6.96 -12.65
N ILE A 462 39.13 6.46 -13.85
CA ILE A 462 38.05 5.47 -14.04
C ILE A 462 38.37 4.17 -13.30
N GLN A 463 39.61 3.68 -13.35
CA GLN A 463 40.03 2.49 -12.62
C GLN A 463 39.92 2.68 -11.10
N ASP A 464 40.39 3.82 -10.59
CA ASP A 464 40.31 4.15 -9.15
C ASP A 464 38.84 4.28 -8.69
N LEU A 465 38.00 4.93 -9.48
CA LEU A 465 36.56 5.03 -9.19
C LEU A 465 35.88 3.66 -9.23
N LYS A 466 36.21 2.80 -10.18
CA LYS A 466 35.70 1.41 -10.22
C LYS A 466 36.11 0.62 -8.98
N ALA A 467 37.37 0.73 -8.56
CA ALA A 467 37.85 0.07 -7.35
C ALA A 467 37.13 0.62 -6.11
N ARG A 468 36.92 1.93 -6.03
CA ARG A 468 36.20 2.56 -4.91
C ARG A 468 34.72 2.17 -4.87
N ILE A 469 34.06 2.08 -6.03
CA ILE A 469 32.68 1.59 -6.14
C ILE A 469 32.60 0.15 -5.65
N SER A 470 33.49 -0.74 -6.12
CA SER A 470 33.51 -2.13 -5.69
C SER A 470 33.77 -2.27 -4.18
N TYR A 471 34.66 -1.45 -3.62
CA TYR A 471 34.90 -1.39 -2.19
C TYR A 471 33.64 -0.95 -1.42
N LEU A 472 33.01 0.16 -1.83
CA LEU A 472 31.77 0.66 -1.22
C LEU A 472 30.60 -0.32 -1.35
N GLU A 473 30.49 -1.05 -2.46
CA GLU A 473 29.49 -2.10 -2.64
C GLU A 473 29.72 -3.29 -1.69
N SER A 474 30.98 -3.67 -1.46
CA SER A 474 31.33 -4.76 -0.54
C SER A 474 31.21 -4.38 0.95
N GLU A 475 31.44 -3.10 1.26
CA GLU A 475 31.37 -2.55 2.62
C GLU A 475 29.98 -2.01 2.95
N SER A 476 29.09 -1.90 1.96
CA SER A 476 27.71 -1.47 2.14
C SER A 476 27.01 -2.37 3.15
N GLU A 477 26.83 -1.85 4.37
CA GLU A 477 25.98 -2.46 5.40
C GLU A 477 24.58 -2.75 4.86
N LEU A 478 24.14 -2.00 3.84
CA LEU A 478 22.88 -2.25 3.15
C LEU A 478 22.90 -3.57 2.37
N ALA A 479 24.02 -3.95 1.75
CA ALA A 479 24.17 -5.23 1.06
C ALA A 479 24.16 -6.40 2.06
N LYS A 480 24.83 -6.24 3.22
CA LYS A 480 24.77 -7.23 4.32
C LYS A 480 23.37 -7.35 4.90
N LYS A 481 22.72 -6.22 5.23
CA LYS A 481 21.33 -6.18 5.71
C LYS A 481 20.35 -6.75 4.69
N TYR A 482 20.58 -6.53 3.39
CA TYR A 482 19.76 -7.13 2.33
C TYR A 482 19.91 -8.65 2.28
N GLN A 483 21.14 -9.18 2.41
CA GLN A 483 21.38 -10.62 2.48
C GLN A 483 20.77 -11.24 3.74
N GLU A 484 20.92 -10.60 4.90
CA GLU A 484 20.30 -11.01 6.16
C GLU A 484 18.77 -11.02 6.04
N LEU A 485 18.17 -9.94 5.54
CA LEU A 485 16.72 -9.84 5.33
C LEU A 485 16.22 -10.90 4.33
N LYS A 486 17.00 -11.18 3.28
CA LYS A 486 16.70 -12.25 2.33
C LYS A 486 16.73 -13.62 2.99
N THR A 487 17.72 -13.90 3.85
CA THR A 487 17.79 -15.17 4.60
C THR A 487 16.64 -15.32 5.59
N GLN A 488 16.27 -14.24 6.28
CA GLN A 488 15.11 -14.20 7.17
C GLN A 488 13.81 -14.45 6.38
N TYR A 489 13.63 -13.80 5.23
CA TYR A 489 12.49 -14.03 4.36
C TYR A 489 12.38 -15.50 3.92
N VAL A 490 13.49 -16.10 3.46
CA VAL A 490 13.51 -17.52 3.08
C VAL A 490 13.11 -18.42 4.26
N SER A 491 13.68 -18.19 5.45
CA SER A 491 13.31 -18.97 6.64
C SER A 491 11.85 -18.81 7.05
N ALA A 492 11.28 -17.62 6.90
CA ALA A 492 9.87 -17.36 7.17
C ALA A 492 8.97 -18.07 6.15
N THR A 493 9.35 -18.06 4.86
CA THR A 493 8.60 -18.80 3.83
C THR A 493 8.63 -20.31 4.03
N GLU A 494 9.73 -20.87 4.50
CA GLU A 494 9.82 -22.29 4.86
C GLU A 494 8.94 -22.62 6.07
N LYS A 495 8.94 -21.78 7.11
CA LYS A 495 8.02 -21.92 8.26
C LYS A 495 6.55 -21.88 7.84
N ILE A 496 6.18 -20.95 6.94
CA ILE A 496 4.80 -20.88 6.41
C ILE A 496 4.43 -22.19 5.70
N LYS A 497 5.31 -22.76 4.86
CA LYS A 497 5.05 -24.06 4.21
C LYS A 497 4.86 -25.20 5.20
N ILE A 498 5.65 -25.22 6.29
CA ILE A 498 5.49 -26.23 7.35
C ILE A 498 4.13 -26.06 8.03
N LEU A 499 3.76 -24.84 8.41
CA LEU A 499 2.46 -24.55 9.02
C LEU A 499 1.29 -24.89 8.10
N GLU A 500 1.38 -24.61 6.79
CA GLU A 500 0.39 -25.04 5.79
C GLU A 500 0.25 -26.57 5.74
N SER A 501 1.38 -27.30 5.83
CA SER A 501 1.38 -28.77 5.88
C SER A 501 0.78 -29.34 7.17
N GLU A 502 0.89 -28.62 8.28
CA GLU A 502 0.26 -29.01 9.56
C GLU A 502 -1.24 -28.70 9.55
N LEU A 503 -1.63 -27.54 9.00
CA LEU A 503 -3.01 -27.12 8.88
C LEU A 503 -3.81 -28.07 7.97
N THR A 504 -3.20 -28.53 6.87
CA THR A 504 -3.78 -29.57 6.01
C THR A 504 -4.00 -30.90 6.74
N LYS A 505 -3.00 -31.39 7.51
CA LYS A 505 -3.17 -32.59 8.35
C LYS A 505 -4.26 -32.43 9.39
N LYS A 506 -4.35 -31.27 10.05
CA LYS A 506 -5.40 -30.99 11.03
C LYS A 506 -6.79 -30.92 10.38
N ASN A 507 -6.91 -30.35 9.18
CA ASN A 507 -8.16 -30.38 8.43
C ASN A 507 -8.57 -31.80 8.05
N GLU A 508 -7.64 -32.66 7.66
CA GLU A 508 -7.93 -34.09 7.41
C GLU A 508 -8.39 -34.82 8.68
N GLU A 509 -7.80 -34.50 9.83
CA GLU A 509 -8.21 -35.02 11.13
C GLU A 509 -9.63 -34.57 11.51
N ILE A 510 -9.95 -33.28 11.34
CA ILE A 510 -11.30 -32.73 11.53
C ILE A 510 -12.31 -33.43 10.61
N LEU A 511 -11.97 -33.67 9.34
CA LEU A 511 -12.84 -34.39 8.42
C LEU A 511 -13.10 -35.84 8.86
N LYS A 512 -12.10 -36.52 9.43
CA LYS A 512 -12.28 -37.88 9.99
C LYS A 512 -13.18 -37.85 11.22
N LEU A 513 -12.96 -36.91 12.14
CA LEU A 513 -13.79 -36.73 13.33
C LEU A 513 -15.24 -36.39 12.97
N ASN A 514 -15.46 -35.50 11.99
CA ASN A 514 -16.81 -35.16 11.52
C ASN A 514 -17.54 -36.38 10.94
N LYS A 515 -16.85 -37.24 10.18
CA LYS A 515 -17.44 -38.51 9.71
C LYS A 515 -17.81 -39.44 10.86
N GLN A 516 -16.98 -39.53 11.90
CA GLN A 516 -17.29 -40.32 13.10
C GLN A 516 -18.49 -39.75 13.85
N ILE A 517 -18.59 -38.43 13.98
CA ILE A 517 -19.74 -37.75 14.58
C ILE A 517 -21.02 -38.01 13.78
N GLU A 518 -20.97 -37.93 12.45
CA GLU A 518 -22.11 -38.27 11.59
C GLU A 518 -22.55 -39.73 11.77
N GLU A 519 -21.60 -40.66 11.86
CA GLU A 519 -21.90 -42.07 12.08
C GLU A 519 -22.51 -42.33 13.47
N LEU A 520 -21.98 -41.68 14.52
CA LEU A 520 -22.56 -41.72 15.86
C LEU A 520 -23.96 -41.10 15.89
N ASN A 521 -24.19 -40.00 15.20
CA ASN A 521 -25.50 -39.37 15.10
C ASN A 521 -26.52 -40.27 14.39
N ARG A 522 -26.10 -41.02 13.35
CA ARG A 522 -26.95 -42.04 12.72
C ARG A 522 -27.31 -43.16 13.70
N LYS A 523 -26.33 -43.68 14.45
CA LYS A 523 -26.60 -44.68 15.50
C LYS A 523 -27.53 -44.15 16.59
N LEU A 524 -27.35 -42.90 17.03
CA LEU A 524 -28.27 -42.23 17.96
C LEU A 524 -29.69 -42.08 17.39
N ALA A 525 -29.83 -41.81 16.09
CA ALA A 525 -31.14 -41.78 15.44
C ALA A 525 -31.80 -43.17 15.42
N GLU A 526 -31.03 -44.24 15.22
CA GLU A 526 -31.52 -45.62 15.37
C GLU A 526 -32.00 -45.90 16.81
N PHE A 527 -31.32 -45.36 17.83
CA PHE A 527 -31.78 -45.46 19.22
C PHE A 527 -33.15 -44.79 19.48
N LYS A 528 -33.51 -43.73 18.76
CA LYS A 528 -34.87 -43.15 18.88
C LYS A 528 -35.96 -44.12 18.41
N SER A 529 -35.68 -44.96 17.42
CA SER A 529 -36.62 -46.02 17.02
C SER A 529 -36.81 -47.09 18.11
N PHE A 530 -35.85 -47.26 19.02
CA PHE A 530 -36.02 -48.12 20.19
C PHE A 530 -36.95 -47.51 21.25
N GLU A 531 -37.11 -46.18 21.33
CA GLU A 531 -38.11 -45.55 22.21
C GLU A 531 -39.53 -45.87 21.74
N GLU A 532 -39.77 -45.90 20.42
CA GLU A 532 -41.05 -46.32 19.85
C GLU A 532 -41.35 -47.78 20.19
N VAL A 533 -40.34 -48.66 20.03
CA VAL A 533 -40.45 -50.07 20.41
C VAL A 533 -40.71 -50.22 21.92
N ARG A 534 -40.02 -49.46 22.76
CA ARG A 534 -40.21 -49.45 24.22
C ARG A 534 -41.62 -49.02 24.59
N SER A 535 -42.13 -47.95 23.98
CA SER A 535 -43.51 -47.48 24.18
C SER A 535 -44.54 -48.55 23.82
N ILE A 536 -44.35 -49.26 22.70
CA ILE A 536 -45.21 -50.40 22.32
C ILE A 536 -45.15 -51.52 23.36
N TYR A 537 -43.98 -51.82 23.93
CA TYR A 537 -43.85 -52.83 24.97
C TYR A 537 -44.48 -52.39 26.31
N GLU A 538 -44.35 -51.12 26.69
CA GLU A 538 -44.98 -50.56 27.89
C GLU A 538 -46.51 -50.58 27.77
N GLN A 539 -47.07 -50.25 26.59
CA GLN A 539 -48.50 -50.41 26.32
C GLN A 539 -48.96 -51.86 26.44
N LYS A 540 -48.22 -52.81 25.84
CA LYS A 540 -48.53 -54.25 25.95
C LYS A 540 -48.46 -54.76 27.39
N LEU A 541 -47.51 -54.27 28.18
CA LEU A 541 -47.42 -54.60 29.61
C LEU A 541 -48.63 -54.06 30.37
N ALA A 542 -49.01 -52.80 30.15
CA ALA A 542 -50.19 -52.21 30.78
C ALA A 542 -51.50 -52.92 30.40
N GLU A 543 -51.64 -53.39 29.15
CA GLU A 543 -52.77 -54.23 28.73
C GLU A 543 -52.78 -55.57 29.46
N LYS A 544 -51.61 -56.22 29.58
CA LYS A 544 -51.49 -57.48 30.32
C LYS A 544 -51.77 -57.32 31.81
N ASP A 545 -51.36 -56.20 32.42
CA ASP A 545 -51.69 -55.91 33.81
C ASP A 545 -53.19 -55.71 34.02
N LYS A 546 -53.89 -55.05 33.09
CA LYS A 546 -55.36 -54.95 33.10
C LYS A 546 -56.05 -56.29 32.94
N GLU A 547 -55.54 -57.17 32.07
CA GLU A 547 -56.02 -58.55 31.95
C GLU A 547 -55.79 -59.34 33.25
N ILE A 548 -54.63 -59.18 33.90
CA ILE A 548 -54.36 -59.82 35.19
C ILE A 548 -55.32 -59.30 36.26
N GLU A 549 -55.63 -58.01 36.29
CA GLU A 549 -56.60 -57.42 37.21
C GLU A 549 -58.02 -57.95 37.00
N SER A 550 -58.46 -58.10 35.74
CA SER A 550 -59.78 -58.64 35.43
C SER A 550 -59.87 -60.13 35.82
N LEU A 551 -58.82 -60.90 35.57
CA LEU A 551 -58.71 -62.29 36.01
C LEU A 551 -58.70 -62.41 37.54
N LYS A 552 -57.97 -61.53 38.25
CA LYS A 552 -58.00 -61.47 39.72
C LYS A 552 -59.40 -61.19 40.25
N LYS A 553 -60.12 -60.22 39.67
CA LYS A 553 -61.53 -59.95 40.03
C LYS A 553 -62.41 -61.17 39.80
N ARG A 554 -62.24 -61.85 38.67
CA ARG A 554 -63.01 -63.07 38.37
C ARG A 554 -62.71 -64.21 39.34
N ILE A 555 -61.45 -64.37 39.75
CA ILE A 555 -61.07 -65.32 40.80
C ILE A 555 -61.74 -64.97 42.13
N MET A 556 -61.78 -63.70 42.52
CA MET A 556 -62.47 -63.29 43.76
C MET A 556 -63.98 -63.56 43.69
N GLU A 557 -64.63 -63.30 42.56
CA GLU A 557 -66.04 -63.65 42.33
C GLU A 557 -66.28 -65.16 42.44
N LEU A 558 -65.41 -65.97 41.84
CA LEU A 558 -65.50 -67.43 41.92
C LEU A 558 -65.27 -67.93 43.35
N GLN A 559 -64.31 -67.35 44.08
CA GLN A 559 -64.09 -67.66 45.50
C GLN A 559 -65.31 -67.29 46.36
N ALA A 560 -65.95 -66.15 46.10
CA ALA A 560 -67.20 -65.77 46.77
C ALA A 560 -68.33 -66.76 46.45
N SER A 561 -68.44 -67.20 45.20
CA SER A 561 -69.42 -68.23 44.80
C SER A 561 -69.13 -69.61 45.41
N LEU A 562 -67.86 -69.95 45.60
CA LEU A 562 -67.46 -71.16 46.33
C LEU A 562 -67.86 -71.06 47.79
N ALA A 563 -67.66 -69.91 48.43
CA ALA A 563 -68.07 -69.70 49.82
C ALA A 563 -69.59 -69.82 50.00
N THR A 564 -70.39 -69.31 49.06
CA THR A 564 -71.85 -69.48 49.08
C THR A 564 -72.27 -70.93 48.79
N LEU A 565 -71.57 -71.63 47.90
CA LEU A 565 -71.80 -73.06 47.69
C LEU A 565 -71.39 -73.89 48.91
N GLU A 566 -70.33 -73.52 49.63
CA GLU A 566 -69.94 -74.16 50.89
C GLU A 566 -70.94 -73.93 52.00
N SER A 567 -71.54 -72.73 52.09
CA SER A 567 -72.63 -72.47 53.05
C SER A 567 -73.87 -73.28 52.69
N LEU A 568 -74.27 -73.31 51.41
CA LEU A 568 -75.36 -74.16 50.93
C LEU A 568 -75.07 -75.65 51.15
N ARG A 569 -73.81 -76.08 50.99
CA ARG A 569 -73.39 -77.45 51.27
C ARG A 569 -73.55 -77.77 52.75
N LYS A 570 -73.15 -76.88 53.67
CA LYS A 570 -73.37 -77.06 55.11
C LYS A 570 -74.85 -77.09 55.48
N GLU A 571 -75.67 -76.27 54.84
CA GLU A 571 -77.13 -76.31 55.00
C GLU A 571 -77.71 -77.64 54.49
N LEU A 572 -77.27 -78.11 53.32
CA LEU A 572 -77.61 -79.43 52.80
C LEU A 572 -77.11 -80.56 53.72
N GLU A 573 -75.95 -80.42 54.34
CA GLU A 573 -75.40 -81.37 55.32
C GLU A 573 -76.26 -81.39 56.59
N GLY A 574 -76.73 -80.24 57.05
CA GLY A 574 -77.73 -80.13 58.13
C GLY A 574 -79.10 -80.71 57.76
N ILE A 575 -79.55 -80.53 56.51
CA ILE A 575 -80.75 -81.19 55.97
C ILE A 575 -80.51 -82.70 55.85
N ARG A 576 -79.30 -83.15 55.51
CA ARG A 576 -78.92 -84.57 55.39
C ARG A 576 -78.83 -85.25 56.76
N GLU A 577 -78.34 -84.56 57.79
CA GLU A 577 -78.41 -84.99 59.18
C GLU A 577 -79.87 -85.05 59.67
N ALA A 578 -80.72 -84.12 59.24
CA ALA A 578 -82.16 -84.16 59.52
C ALA A 578 -82.88 -85.29 58.75
N MET A 579 -82.43 -85.63 57.55
CA MET A 579 -82.94 -86.74 56.73
C MET A 579 -82.30 -88.10 57.09
N GLY A 580 -81.26 -88.14 57.92
CA GLY A 580 -80.58 -89.36 58.41
C GLY A 580 -81.43 -90.25 59.34
N LYS A 581 -82.74 -89.98 59.44
CA LYS A 581 -83.75 -90.87 60.06
C LYS A 581 -84.74 -91.48 59.07
N THR A 582 -84.53 -91.36 57.76
CA THR A 582 -85.39 -91.98 56.76
C THR A 582 -84.58 -92.44 55.54
N GLU A 583 -84.88 -93.67 55.11
CA GLU A 583 -84.12 -94.57 54.23
C GLU A 583 -83.80 -94.08 52.80
N GLU A 584 -82.75 -94.72 52.27
CA GLU A 584 -82.43 -95.11 50.87
C GLU A 584 -82.74 -94.18 49.68
N ALA A 585 -81.69 -93.79 48.94
CA ALA A 585 -81.48 -94.05 47.50
C ALA A 585 -80.25 -93.30 46.94
N ALA A 586 -79.40 -93.99 46.19
CA ALA A 586 -78.28 -93.40 45.41
C ALA A 586 -78.78 -92.69 44.13
N PRO A 587 -77.95 -91.81 43.51
CA PRO A 587 -77.60 -92.06 42.10
C PRO A 587 -76.16 -91.68 41.68
N GLU A 588 -75.66 -92.41 40.69
CA GLU A 588 -74.33 -92.44 40.06
C GLU A 588 -73.86 -91.19 39.28
N ILE A 589 -74.46 -90.00 39.47
CA ILE A 589 -74.18 -88.84 38.59
C ILE A 589 -72.90 -88.07 39.00
N SER A 590 -72.35 -88.32 40.19
CA SER A 590 -71.25 -87.51 40.75
C SER A 590 -69.85 -87.86 40.23
N LEU A 591 -69.59 -89.06 39.71
CA LEU A 591 -68.22 -89.51 39.38
C LEU A 591 -67.67 -89.00 38.03
N GLU A 592 -68.53 -88.84 37.03
CA GLU A 592 -68.10 -88.40 35.68
C GLU A 592 -67.78 -86.89 35.63
N GLU A 593 -68.47 -86.08 36.43
CA GLU A 593 -68.20 -84.64 36.56
C GLU A 593 -66.86 -84.40 37.27
N TYR A 594 -66.52 -85.17 38.30
CA TYR A 594 -65.21 -85.10 38.94
C TYR A 594 -64.07 -85.50 38.00
N ARG A 595 -64.27 -86.49 37.12
CA ARG A 595 -63.27 -86.85 36.10
C ARG A 595 -63.03 -85.72 35.11
N ARG A 596 -64.08 -85.03 34.66
CA ARG A 596 -63.94 -83.87 33.77
C ARG A 596 -63.15 -82.73 34.41
N VAL A 597 -63.49 -82.37 35.65
CA VAL A 597 -62.77 -81.32 36.39
C VAL A 597 -61.29 -81.67 36.59
N LEU A 598 -60.97 -82.94 36.86
CA LEU A 598 -59.59 -83.41 36.97
C LEU A 598 -58.84 -83.36 35.62
N GLU A 599 -59.51 -83.66 34.51
CA GLU A 599 -58.94 -83.55 33.16
C GLU A 599 -58.66 -82.09 32.79
N ASP A 600 -59.59 -81.18 33.12
CA ASP A 600 -59.44 -79.73 32.88
C ASP A 600 -58.30 -79.14 33.71
N LEU A 601 -58.20 -79.48 35.00
CA LEU A 601 -57.08 -79.06 35.86
C LEU A 601 -55.73 -79.58 35.37
N LYS A 602 -55.69 -80.80 34.82
CA LYS A 602 -54.47 -81.37 34.24
C LYS A 602 -54.06 -80.62 32.98
N ASN A 603 -55.02 -80.21 32.14
CA ASN A 603 -54.74 -79.41 30.96
C ASN A 603 -54.26 -78.01 31.34
N GLU A 604 -54.87 -77.35 32.32
CA GLU A 604 -54.40 -76.06 32.85
C GLU A 604 -52.98 -76.15 33.42
N LEU A 605 -52.66 -77.22 34.17
CA LEU A 605 -51.31 -77.44 34.69
C LEU A 605 -50.28 -77.62 33.56
N LEU A 606 -50.64 -78.31 32.47
CA LEU A 606 -49.77 -78.46 31.30
C LEU A 606 -49.56 -77.11 30.59
N GLU A 607 -50.59 -76.29 30.50
CA GLU A 607 -50.53 -74.97 29.88
C GLU A 607 -49.70 -73.98 30.72
N LEU A 608 -49.89 -73.96 32.04
CA LEU A 608 -49.05 -73.20 32.96
C LEU A 608 -47.59 -73.62 32.89
N ARG A 609 -47.31 -74.93 32.76
CA ARG A 609 -45.93 -75.43 32.64
C ARG A 609 -45.27 -75.00 31.32
N ARG A 610 -46.03 -74.92 30.23
CA ARG A 610 -45.55 -74.35 28.96
C ARG A 610 -45.23 -72.87 29.09
N GLN A 611 -46.14 -72.09 29.67
CA GLN A 611 -45.93 -70.66 29.91
C GLN A 611 -44.70 -70.40 30.79
N LEU A 612 -44.47 -71.22 31.81
CA LEU A 612 -43.32 -71.12 32.71
C LEU A 612 -42.01 -71.40 31.95
N SER A 613 -41.99 -72.43 31.09
CA SER A 613 -40.85 -72.73 30.20
C SER A 613 -40.55 -71.57 29.24
N ASP A 614 -41.57 -70.97 28.63
CA ASP A 614 -41.38 -69.85 27.70
C ASP A 614 -40.88 -68.59 28.42
N ARG A 615 -41.36 -68.33 29.64
CA ARG A 615 -40.83 -67.25 30.49
C ARG A 615 -39.37 -67.49 30.89
N GLN A 616 -38.98 -68.72 31.21
CA GLN A 616 -37.58 -69.05 31.50
C GLN A 616 -36.65 -68.78 30.31
N LYS A 617 -37.08 -69.12 29.08
CA LYS A 617 -36.32 -68.77 27.87
C LYS A 617 -36.20 -67.26 27.68
N LYS A 618 -37.28 -66.52 27.92
CA LYS A 618 -37.29 -65.04 27.85
C LYS A 618 -36.32 -64.41 28.86
N ILE A 619 -36.28 -64.95 30.08
CA ILE A 619 -35.34 -64.50 31.12
C ILE A 619 -33.90 -64.73 30.69
N ALA A 620 -33.57 -65.92 30.18
CA ALA A 620 -32.22 -66.22 29.68
C ALA A 620 -31.79 -65.30 28.52
N GLU A 621 -32.71 -64.97 27.60
CA GLU A 621 -32.46 -64.00 26.53
C GLU A 621 -32.18 -62.58 27.07
N LEU A 622 -32.92 -62.16 28.09
CA LEU A 622 -32.74 -60.85 28.73
C LEU A 622 -31.42 -60.78 29.50
N GLU A 623 -31.05 -61.83 30.23
CA GLU A 623 -29.76 -61.93 30.93
C GLU A 623 -28.59 -61.83 29.96
N ALA A 624 -28.68 -62.49 28.79
CA ALA A 624 -27.66 -62.37 27.75
C ALA A 624 -27.54 -60.94 27.21
N LYS A 625 -28.67 -60.23 27.03
CA LYS A 625 -28.67 -58.82 26.58
C LYS A 625 -28.07 -57.89 27.62
N VAL A 626 -28.40 -58.08 28.91
CA VAL A 626 -27.83 -57.30 30.01
C VAL A 626 -26.31 -57.43 30.02
N LYS A 627 -25.80 -58.65 29.85
CA LYS A 627 -24.35 -58.91 29.80
C LYS A 627 -23.65 -58.19 28.64
N ILE A 628 -24.29 -58.15 27.46
CA ILE A 628 -23.77 -57.39 26.30
C ILE A 628 -23.73 -55.88 26.62
N TYR A 629 -24.77 -55.35 27.26
CA TYR A 629 -24.80 -53.94 27.64
C TYR A 629 -23.77 -53.60 28.72
N GLU A 630 -23.53 -54.48 29.69
CA GLU A 630 -22.47 -54.31 30.68
C GLU A 630 -21.07 -54.23 30.03
N ASP A 631 -20.81 -55.10 29.05
CA ASP A 631 -19.54 -55.09 28.31
C ASP A 631 -19.40 -53.82 27.45
N GLN A 632 -20.49 -53.32 26.85
CA GLN A 632 -20.49 -52.04 26.14
C GLN A 632 -20.22 -50.85 27.07
N ILE A 633 -20.81 -50.85 28.27
CA ILE A 633 -20.58 -49.80 29.28
C ILE A 633 -19.10 -49.79 29.69
N LYS A 634 -18.47 -50.95 29.90
CA LYS A 634 -17.04 -51.04 30.22
C LYS A 634 -16.17 -50.45 29.10
N LEU A 635 -16.46 -50.79 27.85
CA LEU A 635 -15.72 -50.25 26.70
C LEU A 635 -15.86 -48.72 26.60
N LEU A 636 -17.07 -48.19 26.82
CA LEU A 636 -17.31 -46.75 26.83
C LEU A 636 -16.58 -46.04 27.99
N GLN A 637 -16.51 -46.68 29.17
CA GLN A 637 -15.76 -46.16 30.31
C GLN A 637 -14.25 -46.12 30.02
N GLU A 638 -13.70 -47.15 29.37
CA GLU A 638 -12.30 -47.16 28.94
C GLU A 638 -12.01 -46.04 27.93
N GLN A 639 -12.86 -45.88 26.92
CA GLN A 639 -12.75 -44.78 25.94
C GLN A 639 -12.82 -43.41 26.61
N LEU A 640 -13.75 -43.19 27.54
CA LEU A 640 -13.82 -41.94 28.30
C LEU A 640 -12.55 -41.68 29.11
N SER A 641 -11.91 -42.72 29.65
CA SER A 641 -10.64 -42.60 30.38
C SER A 641 -9.47 -42.20 29.47
N GLU A 642 -9.46 -42.66 28.22
CA GLU A 642 -8.46 -42.28 27.22
C GLU A 642 -8.68 -40.86 26.73
N TYR A 643 -9.93 -40.48 26.44
CA TYR A 643 -10.27 -39.11 26.07
C TYR A 643 -9.89 -38.11 27.17
N LYS A 644 -10.18 -38.42 28.44
CA LYS A 644 -9.74 -37.59 29.58
C LYS A 644 -8.23 -37.42 29.61
N ARG A 645 -7.45 -38.48 29.38
CA ARG A 645 -5.98 -38.40 29.29
C ARG A 645 -5.52 -37.53 28.12
N GLY A 646 -6.16 -37.64 26.96
CA GLY A 646 -5.86 -36.81 25.79
C GLY A 646 -6.14 -35.32 26.00
N VAL A 647 -7.24 -34.99 26.70
CA VAL A 647 -7.57 -33.60 27.07
C VAL A 647 -6.50 -33.02 28.01
N VAL A 648 -6.11 -33.75 29.06
CA VAL A 648 -5.06 -33.30 29.99
C VAL A 648 -3.74 -33.05 29.27
N ALA A 649 -3.33 -33.95 28.36
CA ALA A 649 -2.11 -33.77 27.58
C ALA A 649 -2.18 -32.53 26.67
N SER A 650 -3.35 -32.28 26.06
CA SER A 650 -3.58 -31.11 25.22
C SER A 650 -3.56 -29.81 26.04
N ASP A 651 -4.12 -29.81 27.25
CA ASP A 651 -4.10 -28.67 28.17
C ASP A 651 -2.67 -28.35 28.64
N GLU A 652 -1.84 -29.38 28.89
CA GLU A 652 -0.42 -29.19 29.20
C GLU A 652 0.36 -28.54 28.05
N GLU A 653 0.12 -28.98 26.80
CA GLU A 653 0.72 -28.38 25.61
C GLU A 653 0.24 -26.93 25.41
N LEU A 654 -1.04 -26.67 25.59
CA LEU A 654 -1.63 -25.33 25.50
C LEU A 654 -1.00 -24.38 26.55
N ASN A 655 -0.77 -24.88 27.76
CA ASN A 655 -0.09 -24.12 28.81
C ASN A 655 1.38 -23.83 28.49
N LYS A 656 2.11 -24.76 27.84
CA LYS A 656 3.48 -24.50 27.34
C LYS A 656 3.47 -23.40 26.27
N LEU A 657 2.58 -23.51 25.28
CA LEU A 657 2.44 -22.52 24.22
C LEU A 657 2.05 -21.14 24.75
N LYS A 658 1.17 -21.07 25.75
CA LYS A 658 0.83 -19.80 26.45
C LYS A 658 2.05 -19.16 27.08
N LYS A 659 2.89 -19.93 27.79
CA LYS A 659 4.13 -19.42 28.39
C LYS A 659 5.10 -18.90 27.32
N GLU A 660 5.28 -19.66 26.23
CA GLU A 660 6.11 -19.22 25.10
C GLU A 660 5.58 -17.92 24.49
N ASN A 661 4.26 -17.77 24.31
CA ASN A 661 3.65 -16.57 23.78
C ASN A 661 3.93 -15.33 24.66
N VAL A 662 3.88 -15.48 25.99
CA VAL A 662 4.25 -14.42 26.93
C VAL A 662 5.73 -14.04 26.76
N THR A 663 6.63 -15.01 26.65
CA THR A 663 8.07 -14.71 26.44
C THR A 663 8.35 -14.01 25.11
N LEU A 664 7.64 -14.39 24.03
CA LEU A 664 7.76 -13.76 22.72
C LEU A 664 7.22 -12.32 22.72
N LYS A 665 6.12 -12.07 23.43
CA LYS A 665 5.58 -10.70 23.61
C LYS A 665 6.58 -9.81 24.34
N GLU A 666 7.25 -10.31 25.37
CA GLU A 666 8.28 -9.55 26.07
C GLU A 666 9.50 -9.27 25.18
N GLN A 667 9.94 -10.26 24.40
CA GLN A 667 11.02 -10.06 23.42
C GLN A 667 10.65 -9.00 22.37
N LEU A 668 9.41 -8.98 21.88
CA LEU A 668 8.91 -7.96 20.97
C LEU A 668 8.92 -6.57 21.60
N ARG A 669 8.46 -6.43 22.85
CA ARG A 669 8.48 -5.17 23.60
C ARG A 669 9.88 -4.59 23.69
N ILE A 670 10.86 -5.42 24.08
CA ILE A 670 12.28 -5.02 24.17
C ILE A 670 12.82 -4.60 22.81
N LEU A 671 12.43 -5.28 21.73
CA LEU A 671 12.87 -4.95 20.38
C LEU A 671 12.29 -3.62 19.89
N GLU A 672 11.02 -3.36 20.20
CA GLU A 672 10.34 -2.10 19.90
C GLU A 672 10.96 -0.92 20.66
N GLU A 673 11.31 -1.10 21.94
CA GLU A 673 12.02 -0.10 22.73
C GLU A 673 13.40 0.21 22.12
N ARG A 674 14.19 -0.82 21.79
CA ARG A 674 15.48 -0.63 21.09
C ARG A 674 15.33 0.06 19.74
N TYR A 675 14.27 -0.26 19.00
CA TYR A 675 13.97 0.40 17.73
C TYR A 675 13.67 1.89 17.93
N LYS A 676 12.87 2.24 18.95
CA LYS A 676 12.59 3.65 19.30
C LYS A 676 13.87 4.39 19.69
N GLU A 677 14.72 3.80 20.52
CA GLU A 677 16.01 4.39 20.89
C GLU A 677 16.92 4.62 19.68
N LEU A 678 17.04 3.63 18.79
CA LEU A 678 17.83 3.75 17.56
C LEU A 678 17.25 4.81 16.62
N SER A 679 15.92 4.87 16.49
CA SER A 679 15.23 5.89 15.69
C SER A 679 15.54 7.29 16.19
N GLN A 680 15.47 7.52 17.52
CA GLN A 680 15.84 8.80 18.14
C GLN A 680 17.31 9.15 17.91
N LYS A 681 18.23 8.18 18.05
CA LYS A 681 19.67 8.40 17.78
C LYS A 681 19.91 8.79 16.32
N VAL A 682 19.23 8.15 15.36
CA VAL A 682 19.33 8.50 13.94
C VAL A 682 18.77 9.89 13.69
N GLU A 683 17.71 10.29 14.37
CA GLU A 683 17.14 11.62 14.22
C GLU A 683 18.06 12.72 14.76
N ILE A 684 18.70 12.49 15.92
CA ILE A 684 19.74 13.39 16.46
C ILE A 684 20.91 13.51 15.48
N LEU A 685 21.45 12.38 15.01
CA LEU A 685 22.55 12.37 14.03
C LEU A 685 22.19 13.02 12.69
N ARG A 686 20.90 13.05 12.32
CA ARG A 686 20.41 13.76 11.13
C ARG A 686 20.34 15.28 11.34
N ARG A 687 20.07 15.75 12.56
CA ARG A 687 19.99 17.18 12.90
C ARG A 687 21.38 17.79 13.12
N GLU A 688 22.31 17.05 13.69
CA GLU A 688 23.70 17.48 13.91
C GLU A 688 24.38 18.14 12.69
N PRO A 689 24.35 17.59 11.45
CA PRO A 689 24.97 18.24 10.30
C PRO A 689 24.30 19.55 9.89
N ASP A 690 23.01 19.72 10.16
CA ASP A 690 22.30 20.95 9.84
C ASP A 690 22.51 22.02 10.93
N GLU A 691 22.59 21.61 12.20
CA GLU A 691 23.04 22.47 13.31
C GLU A 691 24.49 22.93 13.10
N LEU A 692 25.39 22.02 12.72
CA LEU A 692 26.78 22.36 12.38
C LEU A 692 26.88 23.30 11.17
N LYS A 693 26.01 23.15 10.15
CA LYS A 693 25.93 24.11 9.03
C LYS A 693 25.40 25.47 9.49
N ALA A 694 24.40 25.50 10.38
CA ALA A 694 23.85 26.75 10.92
C ALA A 694 24.92 27.50 11.72
N ILE A 695 25.64 26.82 12.61
CA ILE A 695 26.77 27.39 13.36
C ILE A 695 27.86 27.89 12.40
N LEU A 696 28.21 27.12 11.36
CA LEU A 696 29.17 27.57 10.35
C LEU A 696 28.66 28.78 9.54
N SER A 697 27.36 28.95 9.37
CA SER A 697 26.80 30.11 8.68
C SER A 697 26.79 31.39 9.53
N GLU A 698 26.86 31.29 10.86
CA GLU A 698 26.93 32.45 11.75
C GLU A 698 28.36 33.00 11.90
N ILE A 699 29.37 32.14 11.73
CA ILE A 699 30.77 32.54 11.88
C ILE A 699 31.32 32.98 10.51
N PRO A 700 31.99 34.16 10.40
CA PRO A 700 32.53 34.64 9.13
C PRO A 700 33.51 33.67 8.46
N ILE A 701 34.33 32.96 9.23
CA ILE A 701 35.22 31.90 8.70
C ILE A 701 34.44 30.70 8.13
N GLY A 702 33.28 30.39 8.71
CA GLY A 702 32.43 29.28 8.28
C GLY A 702 31.62 29.63 7.02
N GLN A 703 31.17 30.88 6.86
CA GLN A 703 30.59 31.38 5.61
C GLN A 703 31.58 31.31 4.45
N ILE A 704 32.83 31.70 4.69
CA ILE A 704 33.94 31.58 3.74
C ILE A 704 34.16 30.10 3.36
N TYR A 705 34.19 29.20 4.36
CA TYR A 705 34.34 27.76 4.15
C TYR A 705 33.20 27.16 3.33
N LEU A 706 31.93 27.47 3.64
CA LEU A 706 30.76 26.96 2.92
C LEU A 706 30.75 27.42 1.45
N GLN A 707 31.09 28.69 1.19
CA GLN A 707 31.22 29.25 -0.16
C GLN A 707 32.36 28.59 -0.95
N ILE A 708 33.52 28.36 -0.34
CA ILE A 708 34.66 27.69 -1.00
C ILE A 708 34.37 26.20 -1.23
N ARG A 709 33.69 25.53 -0.29
CA ARG A 709 33.27 24.13 -0.43
C ARG A 709 32.27 23.96 -1.57
N ALA A 710 31.32 24.89 -1.72
CA ALA A 710 30.34 24.88 -2.80
C ALA A 710 30.99 25.16 -4.17
N LEU A 711 31.88 26.15 -4.24
CA LEU A 711 32.49 26.57 -5.50
C LEU A 711 33.69 25.69 -5.92
N ARG A 712 34.29 24.93 -4.99
CA ARG A 712 35.54 24.13 -5.10
C ARG A 712 36.79 24.90 -5.52
N ARG A 713 36.64 25.94 -6.33
CA ARG A 713 37.64 26.93 -6.75
C ARG A 713 36.96 28.28 -6.86
N ALA A 714 37.51 29.29 -6.21
CA ALA A 714 36.96 30.64 -6.27
C ALA A 714 38.08 31.68 -6.29
N SER A 715 37.87 32.80 -6.98
CA SER A 715 38.80 33.92 -6.93
C SER A 715 38.57 34.74 -5.65
N ILE A 716 39.66 35.21 -5.06
CA ILE A 716 39.65 35.96 -3.79
C ILE A 716 38.80 37.23 -3.92
N ASP A 717 38.82 37.87 -5.10
CA ASP A 717 38.07 39.11 -5.34
C ASP A 717 36.56 38.86 -5.53
N LEU A 718 36.16 37.72 -6.11
CA LEU A 718 34.73 37.35 -6.19
C LEU A 718 34.19 36.91 -4.84
N LEU A 719 34.99 36.19 -4.03
CA LEU A 719 34.62 35.83 -2.66
C LEU A 719 34.45 37.05 -1.76
N ALA A 720 35.35 38.04 -1.87
CA ALA A 720 35.27 39.28 -1.10
C ALA A 720 33.99 40.06 -1.40
N ARG A 721 33.57 40.11 -2.68
CA ARG A 721 32.31 40.75 -3.09
C ARG A 721 31.08 39.96 -2.64
N ALA A 722 31.10 38.63 -2.81
CA ALA A 722 29.96 37.78 -2.47
C ALA A 722 29.66 37.75 -0.97
N LEU A 723 30.69 37.89 -0.13
CA LEU A 723 30.57 37.90 1.33
C LEU A 723 30.47 39.32 1.92
N GLY A 724 30.59 40.37 1.10
CA GLY A 724 30.60 41.77 1.58
C GLY A 724 31.78 42.11 2.49
N MET A 725 32.86 41.31 2.46
CA MET A 725 34.00 41.44 3.36
C MET A 725 35.17 42.19 2.70
N PRO A 726 35.89 43.07 3.44
CA PRO A 726 37.11 43.69 2.94
C PRO A 726 38.18 42.65 2.60
N ARG A 727 38.86 42.81 1.46
CA ARG A 727 39.85 41.85 0.92
C ARG A 727 40.93 41.44 1.94
N HIS A 728 41.36 42.35 2.81
CA HIS A 728 42.37 42.07 3.83
C HIS A 728 41.84 41.21 4.99
N VAL A 729 40.57 41.35 5.36
CA VAL A 729 39.90 40.50 6.36
C VAL A 729 39.70 39.10 5.79
N LEU A 730 39.22 39.01 4.55
CA LEU A 730 39.07 37.74 3.84
C LEU A 730 40.41 37.00 3.71
N LEU A 731 41.50 37.69 3.35
CA LEU A 731 42.83 37.08 3.26
C LEU A 731 43.33 36.54 4.61
N ARG A 732 43.04 37.21 5.73
CA ARG A 732 43.40 36.75 7.07
C ARG A 732 42.65 35.45 7.43
N GLU A 733 41.35 35.40 7.15
CA GLU A 733 40.51 34.22 7.39
C GLU A 733 40.79 33.06 6.41
N LEU A 734 41.20 33.38 5.18
CA LEU A 734 41.69 32.37 4.23
C LEU A 734 43.04 31.79 4.65
N GLN A 735 43.91 32.59 5.26
CA GLN A 735 45.18 32.10 5.79
C GLN A 735 44.98 31.18 7.00
N THR A 736 43.99 31.45 7.85
CA THR A 736 43.63 30.54 8.96
C THR A 736 43.04 29.23 8.44
N LEU A 737 42.14 29.28 7.44
CA LEU A 737 41.61 28.09 6.75
C LEU A 737 42.67 27.31 5.94
N ALA A 738 43.69 27.99 5.42
CA ALA A 738 44.81 27.35 4.73
C ALA A 738 45.75 26.64 5.72
N LYS A 739 45.94 27.20 6.93
CA LYS A 739 46.71 26.57 8.01
C LYS A 739 46.05 25.29 8.54
N THR A 740 44.72 25.19 8.48
CA THR A 740 44.00 23.95 8.83
C THR A 740 44.04 22.88 7.73
N GLY A 741 44.66 23.16 6.58
CA GLY A 741 44.82 22.20 5.48
C GLY A 741 43.56 21.98 4.64
N ILE A 742 42.49 22.75 4.90
CA ILE A 742 41.19 22.60 4.24
C ILE A 742 41.20 23.24 2.85
N ILE A 743 42.03 24.26 2.64
CA ILE A 743 42.11 25.02 1.38
C ILE A 743 43.58 25.29 1.01
N LYS A 744 43.83 25.45 -0.30
CA LYS A 744 45.11 25.90 -0.86
C LYS A 744 44.92 27.23 -1.58
N ILE A 745 45.74 28.20 -1.24
CA ILE A 745 45.76 29.52 -1.90
C ILE A 745 46.84 29.49 -2.98
N THR A 746 46.45 29.73 -4.23
CA THR A 746 47.37 29.81 -5.39
C THR A 746 47.13 31.14 -6.10
N GLY A 747 47.99 32.13 -5.85
CA GLY A 747 47.88 33.46 -6.45
C GLY A 747 46.57 34.17 -6.05
N THR A 748 45.71 34.43 -7.03
CA THR A 748 44.40 35.09 -6.84
C THR A 748 43.24 34.13 -6.60
N GLN A 749 43.51 32.83 -6.50
CA GLN A 749 42.49 31.79 -6.37
C GLN A 749 42.67 30.95 -5.10
N VAL A 750 41.54 30.48 -4.58
CA VAL A 750 41.44 29.57 -3.45
C VAL A 750 40.84 28.26 -3.95
N ILE A 751 41.45 27.14 -3.59
CA ILE A 751 41.05 25.79 -3.98
C ILE A 751 40.72 24.99 -2.73
N TYR A 752 39.56 24.36 -2.70
CA TYR A 752 39.18 23.45 -1.62
C TYR A 752 39.98 22.13 -1.70
N GLN A 753 40.55 21.69 -0.59
CA GLN A 753 41.38 20.48 -0.48
C GLN A 753 40.81 19.40 0.45
N GLY A 754 39.63 19.61 1.05
CA GLY A 754 39.04 18.62 1.96
C GLY A 754 38.89 17.24 1.29
N LEU A 755 39.38 16.21 1.97
CA LEU A 755 39.21 14.79 1.61
C LEU A 755 37.71 14.48 1.44
N LEU A 756 37.37 13.77 0.36
CA LEU A 756 36.03 13.26 0.06
C LEU A 756 35.67 12.09 0.98
#